data_AF-A0A7S4HYK6-F1
#
_entry.id   AF-A0A7S4HYK6-F1
#
_cell.length_a   1.000
_cell.length_b   1.000
_cell.length_c   1.000
_cell.angle_alpha   90.00
_cell.angle_beta   90.00
_cell.angle_gamma   90.00
#
_symmetry.space_group_name_H-M   'P 1'
#
loop_
_entity.id
_entity.type
_entity.pdbx_description
1 polymer ?
#
loop_
_entity_poly.entity_id
_entity_poly.type
_entity_poly.pdbx_seq_one_letter_code
_entity_poly.pdbx_strand_id
1 'polypeptide(L)'
;PDELYGVGLVLYDYEKASDVEIGVEEGMRVYVLDSSDPDWTYIGFDGMEGFIPSEYIEIEVTPKTSSSDSVTPASDGTPNTQTSGGNIKPPESAAVQTPGTGTAENPRRTDFSPSNRSLPPRAKKSSYMSSFSSIGSTLRGNRKKKKSAEFTIARTDSSPVASPNNSNPSLAEEETIARKESVEVAPATPPVSGDQRTNIANEILATEKNYVNIIKAMITRYRDLLITRLELYSASVTKEMIHDIFSNLEMIIPINEQLCSDLQAVVDNWTENSTIGDIFVRVAPFMKMYNQYSNHYDQALVTLGKCMKNEDFSSLVEEIDGTTKLGSRLESLLIAPIQRIPRYTLLLQELRKSTPAEHQDITHLDKAIPLMQQVANYINSNMSQVENQEKLLSLSLAGAQSLLKPHRVLLHEGVALENKKKIHLWLFNDIFVHVPDNLAKNKGNLDKPKYQWPLHLLWLGDSSVKNKTQAQFSITGPTRSYTLTCLIEEVHEWVSKIENAMKQHLEYLSVTQDTELTEEKNAKMTYANPSRFGTYKFPNSATYTGWWNNGEFEGSGTFCFFDSVFVGSFSKSLKNGHGVLNYVTGEVYEGEWKDDKQNGQGTLTFPNGDNYTGNWLDGMKHGKGALTCILGDTYVGEWANDHPQGLGEMGYRSGQVYNGNWENGLRHHYGIMISPTGEKYEGEWVAGVRHGKGRMEYFENCYYDGYWKDGYKHGKGTYVSPEGRYEGEWVVDMREGTGTMVYTNGKAYKGSWKRDLYHGQGTLTYPSGIIECYIGEWVNQKRYGSGILRFFNGDMYEGHFKDNRFHGTGSYSFGNGNS
;
A
#
# COMPACT_ATOMS: atom_id res chain seq x y z
N PRO A 1 -1.30 7.50 60.48
CA PRO A 1 -0.05 7.38 59.69
C PRO A 1 1.14 7.02 60.59
N ASP A 2 0.88 6.18 61.61
CA ASP A 2 1.72 6.08 62.81
C ASP A 2 2.15 4.62 63.10
N GLU A 3 1.75 3.67 62.25
CA GLU A 3 2.32 2.33 62.18
C GLU A 3 2.77 2.05 60.74
N LEU A 4 4.05 2.34 60.48
CA LEU A 4 4.78 1.76 59.35
C LEU A 4 5.31 0.39 59.78
N TYR A 5 4.96 -0.66 59.05
CA TYR A 5 5.49 -2.01 59.30
C TYR A 5 6.93 -2.15 58.81
N GLY A 6 7.30 -1.42 57.74
CA GLY A 6 8.66 -1.36 57.22
C GLY A 6 8.74 -0.61 55.89
N VAL A 7 9.92 -0.65 55.26
CA VAL A 7 10.09 -0.39 53.82
C VAL A 7 10.13 -1.75 53.15
N GLY A 8 9.39 -1.94 52.06
CA GLY A 8 9.42 -3.16 51.27
C GLY A 8 10.10 -2.92 49.92
N LEU A 9 10.82 -3.93 49.43
CA LEU A 9 11.40 -3.96 48.10
C LEU A 9 10.55 -4.86 47.19
N VAL A 10 10.10 -4.33 46.06
CA VAL A 10 9.31 -5.05 45.06
C VAL A 10 10.23 -6.01 44.28
N LEU A 11 9.85 -7.28 44.20
CA LEU A 11 10.67 -8.38 43.65
C LEU A 11 10.41 -8.68 42.18
N TYR A 12 9.23 -8.31 41.65
CA TYR A 12 8.82 -8.50 40.26
C TYR A 12 7.86 -7.38 39.86
N ASP A 13 7.78 -7.08 38.56
CA ASP A 13 6.70 -6.26 38.01
C ASP A 13 5.33 -6.88 38.37
N TYR A 14 4.42 -6.07 38.91
CA TYR A 14 3.04 -6.46 39.22
C TYR A 14 2.06 -5.55 38.49
N GLU A 15 1.35 -6.08 37.50
CA GLU A 15 0.19 -5.41 36.92
C GLU A 15 -1.06 -5.72 37.77
N LYS A 16 -1.70 -4.67 38.31
CA LYS A 16 -2.90 -4.80 39.14
C LYS A 16 -4.06 -5.50 38.39
N ALA A 17 -4.70 -6.47 39.04
CA ALA A 17 -5.87 -7.16 38.52
C ALA A 17 -7.21 -6.53 38.97
N SER A 18 -7.21 -5.70 40.03
CA SER A 18 -8.41 -4.96 40.47
C SER A 18 -8.15 -3.49 40.88
N ASP A 19 -9.23 -2.74 41.10
CA ASP A 19 -9.19 -1.34 41.54
C ASP A 19 -8.74 -1.15 43.01
N VAL A 20 -8.54 -2.24 43.76
CA VAL A 20 -8.04 -2.23 45.16
C VAL A 20 -6.55 -2.60 45.25
N GLU A 21 -5.96 -2.99 44.12
CA GLU A 21 -4.56 -3.38 43.98
C GLU A 21 -3.73 -2.26 43.36
N ILE A 22 -2.46 -2.21 43.72
CA ILE A 22 -1.50 -1.21 43.23
C ILE A 22 -0.44 -1.89 42.36
N GLY A 23 -0.30 -1.40 41.12
CA GLY A 23 0.75 -1.88 40.21
C GLY A 23 2.10 -1.24 40.54
N VAL A 24 3.17 -2.03 40.44
CA VAL A 24 4.54 -1.64 40.83
C VAL A 24 5.58 -2.31 39.93
N GLU A 25 6.77 -1.71 39.81
CA GLU A 25 7.88 -2.22 38.98
C GLU A 25 8.98 -2.89 39.85
N GLU A 26 9.72 -3.85 39.27
CA GLU A 26 10.82 -4.56 39.93
C GLU A 26 11.87 -3.58 40.50
N GLY A 27 12.21 -3.75 41.78
CA GLY A 27 13.18 -2.91 42.49
C GLY A 27 12.64 -1.59 43.04
N MET A 28 11.35 -1.29 42.89
CA MET A 28 10.73 -0.16 43.61
C MET A 28 10.77 -0.38 45.13
N ARG A 29 11.02 0.71 45.87
CA ARG A 29 10.94 0.76 47.33
C ARG A 29 9.63 1.39 47.75
N VAL A 30 8.76 0.62 48.40
CA VAL A 30 7.41 1.00 48.81
C VAL A 30 7.28 0.98 50.33
N TYR A 31 6.31 1.70 50.89
CA TYR A 31 6.05 1.70 52.32
C TYR A 31 5.07 0.58 52.67
N VAL A 32 5.41 -0.27 53.64
CA VAL A 32 4.51 -1.33 54.11
C VAL A 32 3.63 -0.78 55.22
N LEU A 33 2.32 -0.80 54.97
CA LEU A 33 1.28 -0.22 55.84
C LEU A 33 0.57 -1.30 56.65
N ASP A 34 0.38 -2.50 56.09
CA ASP A 34 -0.08 -3.71 56.79
C ASP A 34 0.53 -4.96 56.13
N SER A 35 0.89 -5.96 56.93
CA SER A 35 1.36 -7.27 56.48
C SER A 35 0.81 -8.40 57.38
N SER A 36 -0.42 -8.24 57.88
CA SER A 36 -1.09 -9.19 58.78
C SER A 36 -1.74 -10.37 58.06
N ASP A 37 -1.97 -10.27 56.74
CA ASP A 37 -2.41 -11.37 55.88
C ASP A 37 -1.18 -12.04 55.21
N PRO A 38 -1.04 -13.38 55.24
CA PRO A 38 0.11 -14.07 54.65
C PRO A 38 0.11 -14.06 53.12
N ASP A 39 -1.05 -13.90 52.47
CA ASP A 39 -1.20 -13.94 51.02
C ASP A 39 -1.15 -12.51 50.42
N TRP A 40 -1.51 -11.46 51.19
CA TRP A 40 -1.57 -10.06 50.74
C TRP A 40 -0.94 -9.03 51.70
N THR A 41 -0.14 -8.11 51.16
CA THR A 41 0.47 -6.99 51.88
C THR A 41 -0.16 -5.66 51.41
N TYR A 42 -0.52 -4.76 52.33
CA TYR A 42 -1.02 -3.42 52.01
C TYR A 42 0.15 -2.43 51.97
N ILE A 43 0.32 -1.74 50.84
CA ILE A 43 1.48 -0.88 50.58
C ILE A 43 1.07 0.51 50.09
N GLY A 44 1.96 1.49 50.31
CA GLY A 44 1.81 2.86 49.82
C GLY A 44 3.07 3.35 49.09
N PHE A 45 2.88 4.05 47.97
CA PHE A 45 3.95 4.70 47.21
C PHE A 45 3.43 5.96 46.49
N ASP A 46 4.21 7.05 46.55
CA ASP A 46 3.92 8.37 45.97
C ASP A 46 2.46 8.88 46.09
N GLY A 47 1.82 8.62 47.25
CA GLY A 47 0.46 9.05 47.54
C GLY A 47 -0.66 8.14 47.00
N MET A 48 -0.31 7.01 46.39
CA MET A 48 -1.22 5.90 46.12
C MET A 48 -1.05 4.80 47.18
N GLU A 49 -2.14 4.12 47.52
CA GLU A 49 -2.15 2.96 48.43
C GLU A 49 -2.96 1.83 47.77
N GLY A 50 -2.60 0.57 48.08
CA GLY A 50 -3.31 -0.61 47.58
C GLY A 50 -2.68 -1.91 48.05
N PHE A 51 -3.33 -3.03 47.74
CA PHE A 51 -2.80 -4.36 48.04
C PHE A 51 -1.85 -4.87 46.93
N ILE A 52 -0.85 -5.64 47.33
CA ILE A 52 0.02 -6.45 46.49
C ILE A 52 0.08 -7.87 47.09
N PRO A 53 0.19 -8.96 46.30
CA PRO A 53 0.42 -10.28 46.86
C PRO A 53 1.75 -10.32 47.63
N SER A 54 1.78 -10.94 48.80
CA SER A 54 2.96 -10.93 49.68
C SER A 54 4.19 -11.61 49.06
N GLU A 55 4.02 -12.46 48.05
CA GLU A 55 5.11 -13.09 47.29
C GLU A 55 5.93 -12.10 46.43
N TYR A 56 5.41 -10.90 46.18
CA TYR A 56 6.02 -9.88 45.30
C TYR A 56 6.85 -8.84 46.07
N ILE A 57 6.98 -8.95 47.40
CA ILE A 57 7.60 -7.91 48.24
C ILE A 57 8.41 -8.49 49.42
N GLU A 58 9.65 -8.02 49.61
CA GLU A 58 10.50 -8.38 50.75
C GLU A 58 10.59 -7.20 51.75
N ILE A 59 10.24 -7.42 53.02
CA ILE A 59 10.08 -6.37 54.03
C ILE A 59 11.39 -6.14 54.82
N GLU A 60 11.97 -4.95 54.71
CA GLU A 60 13.13 -4.51 55.51
C GLU A 60 12.71 -4.18 56.96
N VAL A 61 12.82 -5.17 57.85
CA VAL A 61 12.51 -5.00 59.28
C VAL A 61 13.60 -4.18 59.98
N THR A 62 13.21 -3.04 60.57
CA THR A 62 14.06 -2.26 61.49
C THR A 62 13.70 -2.54 62.96
N PRO A 63 14.69 -2.68 63.87
CA PRO A 63 14.42 -3.07 65.25
C PRO A 63 13.82 -1.92 66.08
N LYS A 64 12.63 -2.16 66.67
CA LYS A 64 11.94 -1.21 67.55
C LYS A 64 12.73 -0.97 68.84
N THR A 65 12.95 0.30 69.21
CA THR A 65 13.37 0.71 70.56
C THR A 65 12.16 1.22 71.37
N SER A 66 12.15 0.93 72.68
CA SER A 66 10.96 1.03 73.54
C SER A 66 10.95 2.21 74.51
N SER A 67 9.80 2.83 74.76
CA SER A 67 9.37 3.24 76.12
C SER A 67 7.87 3.58 76.25
N SER A 68 7.28 3.23 77.39
CA SER A 68 6.15 3.84 78.17
C SER A 68 5.49 5.14 77.63
N ASP A 69 4.19 5.47 77.82
CA ASP A 69 3.07 4.96 78.67
C ASP A 69 1.75 5.71 78.27
N SER A 70 0.49 5.39 78.63
CA SER A 70 -0.22 4.15 79.03
C SER A 70 -1.76 4.47 79.15
N VAL A 71 -2.46 4.03 80.23
CA VAL A 71 -3.86 4.33 80.63
C VAL A 71 -5.02 3.83 79.71
N THR A 72 -5.73 2.80 80.22
CA THR A 72 -7.12 2.39 79.87
C THR A 72 -8.13 3.09 80.82
N PRO A 73 -9.49 2.95 80.74
CA PRO A 73 -10.33 2.02 79.95
C PRO A 73 -11.67 2.59 79.39
N ALA A 74 -12.59 1.67 78.97
CA ALA A 74 -14.06 1.79 78.90
C ALA A 74 -14.69 2.55 77.69
N SER A 75 -15.91 2.23 77.20
CA SER A 75 -16.94 1.21 77.60
C SER A 75 -17.90 0.83 76.44
N ASP A 76 -18.40 -0.41 76.47
CA ASP A 76 -19.77 -0.93 76.16
C ASP A 76 -20.62 -0.41 74.97
N GLY A 77 -21.38 -1.30 74.29
CA GLY A 77 -22.40 -0.84 73.32
C GLY A 77 -23.15 -1.83 72.40
N THR A 78 -23.36 -3.11 72.76
CA THR A 78 -24.21 -4.06 71.98
C THR A 78 -25.69 -4.06 72.47
N PRO A 79 -26.64 -4.82 71.86
CA PRO A 79 -27.06 -4.87 70.45
C PRO A 79 -28.62 -4.81 70.31
N ASN A 80 -29.18 -4.98 69.08
CA ASN A 80 -30.42 -5.73 68.74
C ASN A 80 -30.72 -5.59 67.22
N THR A 81 -31.09 -6.61 66.42
CA THR A 81 -32.26 -7.54 66.40
C THR A 81 -33.62 -6.83 66.18
N GLN A 82 -34.62 -7.36 65.46
CA GLN A 82 -34.92 -8.74 65.01
C GLN A 82 -36.00 -8.80 63.86
N THR A 83 -36.16 -9.95 63.18
CA THR A 83 -37.41 -10.49 62.53
C THR A 83 -38.12 -9.77 61.34
N SER A 84 -38.92 -10.41 60.46
CA SER A 84 -39.02 -11.83 59.98
C SER A 84 -40.09 -12.06 58.85
N GLY A 85 -39.83 -12.97 57.90
CA GLY A 85 -40.82 -13.79 57.15
C GLY A 85 -41.59 -13.15 55.96
N GLY A 86 -42.13 -13.91 54.98
CA GLY A 86 -42.00 -15.35 54.68
C GLY A 86 -42.99 -15.92 53.63
N ASN A 87 -42.67 -17.07 53.01
CA ASN A 87 -43.49 -17.97 52.14
C ASN A 87 -43.82 -17.51 50.68
N ILE A 88 -43.74 -18.29 49.56
CA ILE A 88 -44.09 -19.71 49.17
C ILE A 88 -45.54 -19.81 48.60
N LYS A 89 -45.89 -20.38 47.41
CA LYS A 89 -45.15 -20.90 46.21
C LYS A 89 -46.13 -20.97 44.93
N PRO A 90 -46.22 -21.97 43.99
CA PRO A 90 -46.69 -21.77 42.58
C PRO A 90 -48.02 -22.57 42.27
N PRO A 91 -48.38 -23.12 41.06
CA PRO A 91 -47.87 -23.03 39.65
C PRO A 91 -48.97 -22.92 38.52
N GLU A 92 -48.57 -23.17 37.24
CA GLU A 92 -49.17 -24.15 36.29
C GLU A 92 -49.84 -23.73 34.93
N SER A 93 -49.52 -24.54 33.89
CA SER A 93 -50.32 -24.92 32.69
C SER A 93 -50.28 -24.06 31.40
N ALA A 94 -50.84 -24.61 30.32
CA ALA A 94 -50.53 -24.30 28.90
C ALA A 94 -51.77 -24.29 27.98
N ALA A 95 -51.63 -23.81 26.73
CA ALA A 95 -52.63 -23.95 25.66
C ALA A 95 -52.00 -24.00 24.26
N VAL A 96 -52.70 -24.62 23.30
CA VAL A 96 -52.30 -24.81 21.89
C VAL A 96 -53.51 -24.58 20.98
N GLN A 97 -53.34 -23.91 19.82
CA GLN A 97 -54.20 -24.14 18.65
C GLN A 97 -53.64 -23.62 17.31
N THR A 98 -53.95 -24.37 16.26
CA THR A 98 -53.87 -24.08 14.81
C THR A 98 -55.26 -24.44 14.22
N PRO A 99 -55.55 -24.51 12.89
CA PRO A 99 -54.79 -24.16 11.68
C PRO A 99 -55.61 -23.31 10.67
N GLY A 100 -55.11 -23.13 9.43
CA GLY A 100 -55.88 -22.54 8.31
C GLY A 100 -55.20 -22.70 6.93
N THR A 101 -55.82 -23.51 6.06
CA THR A 101 -55.58 -23.77 4.61
C THR A 101 -55.04 -22.59 3.78
N GLY A 102 -54.22 -22.76 2.72
CA GLY A 102 -54.30 -23.76 1.62
C GLY A 102 -55.23 -23.24 0.50
N THR A 103 -54.95 -23.33 -0.82
CA THR A 103 -53.94 -24.09 -1.60
C THR A 103 -53.55 -23.41 -2.94
N ALA A 104 -52.66 -24.08 -3.67
CA ALA A 104 -52.21 -23.95 -5.08
C ALA A 104 -53.33 -23.79 -6.17
N GLU A 105 -53.08 -23.65 -7.49
CA GLU A 105 -51.92 -24.04 -8.31
C GLU A 105 -51.79 -23.28 -9.68
N ASN A 106 -50.94 -23.80 -10.58
CA ASN A 106 -50.47 -23.29 -11.90
C ASN A 106 -51.30 -23.96 -13.06
N PRO A 107 -50.92 -24.10 -14.36
CA PRO A 107 -49.99 -23.38 -15.29
C PRO A 107 -50.56 -23.16 -16.74
N ARG A 108 -49.66 -23.00 -17.75
CA ARG A 108 -49.78 -23.10 -19.25
C ARG A 108 -49.94 -21.76 -20.02
N ARG A 109 -49.27 -21.42 -21.14
CA ARG A 109 -48.39 -22.07 -22.18
C ARG A 109 -49.10 -22.54 -23.48
N THR A 110 -48.90 -21.79 -24.57
CA THR A 110 -48.93 -22.09 -26.04
C THR A 110 -48.92 -20.74 -26.81
N ASP A 111 -48.64 -20.58 -28.11
CA ASP A 111 -47.62 -21.09 -29.06
C ASP A 111 -47.90 -20.43 -30.46
N PHE A 112 -47.06 -20.69 -31.47
CA PHE A 112 -47.26 -20.43 -32.93
C PHE A 112 -46.92 -19.06 -33.60
N SER A 113 -46.33 -19.21 -34.81
CA SER A 113 -46.15 -18.25 -35.92
C SER A 113 -46.92 -18.83 -37.16
N PRO A 114 -46.68 -18.58 -38.49
CA PRO A 114 -45.66 -17.78 -39.21
C PRO A 114 -46.05 -17.06 -40.56
N SER A 115 -45.10 -16.28 -41.12
CA SER A 115 -44.89 -16.02 -42.58
C SER A 115 -45.92 -15.12 -43.33
N ASN A 116 -45.72 -14.60 -44.57
CA ASN A 116 -44.78 -14.97 -45.66
C ASN A 116 -44.59 -13.87 -46.78
N ARG A 117 -43.35 -13.66 -47.30
CA ARG A 117 -42.94 -13.13 -48.65
C ARG A 117 -43.44 -11.72 -49.12
N SER A 118 -42.88 -11.03 -50.13
CA SER A 118 -41.96 -11.40 -51.26
C SER A 118 -40.90 -10.33 -51.64
N LEU A 119 -39.99 -10.67 -52.59
CA LEU A 119 -38.82 -9.93 -53.11
C LEU A 119 -38.94 -9.69 -54.65
N PRO A 120 -37.89 -9.28 -55.42
CA PRO A 120 -37.09 -8.03 -55.47
C PRO A 120 -37.12 -7.41 -56.92
N PRO A 121 -36.21 -6.52 -57.43
CA PRO A 121 -34.82 -6.90 -57.84
C PRO A 121 -33.69 -5.80 -57.89
N ARG A 122 -32.42 -6.23 -57.69
CA ARG A 122 -31.13 -5.78 -58.33
C ARG A 122 -30.71 -4.28 -58.42
N ALA A 123 -29.43 -3.87 -58.40
CA ALA A 123 -28.15 -4.54 -58.07
C ALA A 123 -26.93 -3.57 -57.99
N LYS A 124 -25.91 -3.95 -57.20
CA LYS A 124 -24.45 -3.62 -57.27
C LYS A 124 -23.97 -2.16 -57.38
N LYS A 125 -23.22 -1.72 -56.36
CA LYS A 125 -21.79 -1.33 -56.49
C LYS A 125 -21.04 -1.49 -55.15
N SER A 126 -19.72 -1.35 -55.16
CA SER A 126 -18.81 -1.62 -54.03
C SER A 126 -18.29 -0.32 -53.41
N SER A 127 -18.10 -0.31 -52.08
CA SER A 127 -17.34 0.73 -51.36
C SER A 127 -16.82 0.17 -50.02
N TYR A 128 -15.52 -0.07 -49.91
CA TYR A 128 -14.85 -0.36 -48.64
C TYR A 128 -14.51 0.95 -47.93
N MET A 129 -15.23 1.26 -46.84
CA MET A 129 -14.69 1.94 -45.64
C MET A 129 -15.80 2.05 -44.58
N SER A 130 -15.78 1.14 -43.60
CA SER A 130 -16.76 1.10 -42.51
C SER A 130 -16.21 0.33 -41.30
N SER A 131 -15.09 0.81 -40.74
CA SER A 131 -14.41 0.17 -39.59
C SER A 131 -13.67 1.16 -38.69
N PHE A 132 -14.24 2.35 -38.49
CA PHE A 132 -13.86 3.26 -37.40
C PHE A 132 -15.14 3.79 -36.74
N SER A 133 -15.63 3.07 -35.74
CA SER A 133 -16.76 3.46 -34.89
C SER A 133 -16.33 3.33 -33.44
N SER A 134 -16.45 4.42 -32.68
CA SER A 134 -15.91 4.54 -31.32
C SER A 134 -16.60 3.64 -30.30
N ILE A 135 -15.81 3.09 -29.37
CA ILE A 135 -16.33 2.50 -28.13
C ILE A 135 -16.60 3.67 -27.17
N GLY A 136 -17.88 3.97 -26.93
CA GLY A 136 -18.28 5.05 -26.02
C GLY A 136 -18.50 4.54 -24.60
N SER A 137 -17.75 5.06 -23.63
CA SER A 137 -18.05 4.93 -22.20
C SER A 137 -18.79 6.17 -21.68
N THR A 138 -19.81 5.95 -20.85
CA THR A 138 -20.78 6.99 -20.48
C THR A 138 -20.27 7.88 -19.35
N LEU A 139 -20.27 9.22 -19.52
CA LEU A 139 -20.33 10.16 -18.38
C LEU A 139 -20.83 11.57 -18.78
N ARG A 140 -22.13 11.84 -18.57
CA ARG A 140 -22.63 13.19 -18.23
C ARG A 140 -22.70 13.27 -16.70
N GLY A 141 -22.37 14.37 -16.01
CA GLY A 141 -21.84 15.66 -16.47
C GLY A 141 -22.58 16.83 -15.83
N ASN A 142 -21.87 17.74 -15.14
CA ASN A 142 -22.38 19.06 -14.76
C ASN A 142 -21.24 20.00 -14.30
N ARG A 143 -21.04 21.13 -14.99
CA ARG A 143 -20.23 22.29 -14.54
C ARG A 143 -21.10 23.54 -14.61
N LYS A 144 -21.15 24.34 -13.54
CA LYS A 144 -21.72 25.70 -13.56
C LYS A 144 -20.61 26.74 -13.38
N LYS A 145 -20.66 27.83 -14.14
CA LYS A 145 -19.72 28.97 -14.08
C LYS A 145 -20.22 30.05 -13.12
N LYS A 146 -19.30 30.68 -12.37
CA LYS A 146 -19.25 32.05 -11.83
C LYS A 146 -18.10 32.10 -10.79
N LYS A 147 -17.43 33.20 -10.46
CA LYS A 147 -17.09 34.47 -11.13
C LYS A 147 -16.19 35.25 -10.13
N SER A 148 -15.06 35.73 -10.61
CA SER A 148 -14.12 36.73 -10.06
C SER A 148 -14.66 37.87 -9.15
N ALA A 149 -13.87 38.19 -8.10
CA ALA A 149 -13.48 39.51 -7.54
C ALA A 149 -12.36 39.25 -6.49
N GLU A 150 -11.15 39.83 -6.53
CA GLU A 150 -10.73 41.20 -6.08
C GLU A 150 -10.92 41.41 -4.55
N PHE A 151 -10.00 41.95 -3.73
CA PHE A 151 -8.71 42.69 -3.89
C PHE A 151 -7.89 42.55 -2.53
N THR A 152 -6.67 43.05 -2.19
CA THR A 152 -5.73 44.10 -2.69
C THR A 152 -4.29 43.93 -2.11
N ILE A 153 -3.26 44.44 -2.82
CA ILE A 153 -2.01 45.21 -2.45
C ILE A 153 -1.60 45.33 -0.94
N ALA A 154 -0.32 45.33 -0.47
CA ALA A 154 1.02 45.66 -1.03
C ALA A 154 2.16 44.75 -0.45
N ARG A 155 3.32 44.51 -1.11
CA ARG A 155 4.62 45.29 -1.20
C ARG A 155 5.32 45.53 0.16
N THR A 156 6.67 45.52 0.29
CA THR A 156 7.78 45.71 -0.70
C THR A 156 8.98 44.74 -0.54
N ASP A 157 9.47 44.25 -1.67
CA ASP A 157 10.87 44.26 -2.16
C ASP A 157 12.09 44.03 -1.22
N SER A 158 12.93 43.04 -1.60
CA SER A 158 14.39 43.11 -1.47
C SER A 158 15.08 42.34 -2.61
N SER A 159 16.23 42.82 -3.09
CA SER A 159 17.03 42.29 -4.23
C SER A 159 18.35 43.10 -4.36
N PRO A 160 19.38 42.65 -5.10
CA PRO A 160 20.10 41.37 -4.99
C PRO A 160 21.64 41.58 -5.09
N VAL A 161 22.39 40.60 -5.67
CA VAL A 161 23.76 40.65 -6.28
C VAL A 161 24.93 39.97 -5.54
N ALA A 162 25.19 38.72 -5.99
CA ALA A 162 26.44 38.10 -6.47
C ALA A 162 27.80 38.12 -5.69
N SER A 163 28.48 36.96 -5.78
CA SER A 163 29.89 36.65 -5.46
C SER A 163 30.88 37.19 -6.54
N PRO A 164 32.23 37.09 -6.39
CA PRO A 164 32.94 35.83 -6.77
C PRO A 164 34.34 35.52 -6.13
N ASN A 165 34.76 34.24 -6.21
CA ASN A 165 36.14 33.69 -6.20
C ASN A 165 37.03 33.93 -4.94
N ASN A 166 38.16 33.26 -4.68
CA ASN A 166 39.01 32.35 -5.49
C ASN A 166 39.69 31.22 -4.64
N SER A 167 40.55 30.39 -5.24
CA SER A 167 41.11 29.11 -4.69
C SER A 167 42.42 29.14 -3.88
N ASN A 168 42.66 28.07 -3.09
CA ASN A 168 43.90 27.33 -2.70
C ASN A 168 45.30 27.82 -3.21
N PRO A 169 46.46 27.55 -2.50
CA PRO A 169 46.82 26.20 -1.99
C PRO A 169 47.82 26.00 -0.79
N SER A 170 47.84 24.76 -0.26
CA SER A 170 48.97 23.89 0.19
C SER A 170 50.12 24.32 1.16
N LEU A 171 50.40 23.42 2.13
CA LEU A 171 51.69 23.11 2.82
C LEU A 171 52.30 24.23 3.73
N ALA A 172 52.86 23.99 4.93
CA ALA A 172 52.93 22.82 5.83
C ALA A 172 53.27 23.34 7.28
N GLU A 173 53.96 22.74 8.27
CA GLU A 173 54.77 21.51 8.47
C GLU A 173 54.99 21.26 10.01
N GLU A 174 55.21 20.01 10.47
CA GLU A 174 55.67 19.59 11.85
C GLU A 174 54.81 20.03 13.09
N GLU A 175 54.96 19.54 14.34
CA GLU A 175 55.96 18.69 15.05
C GLU A 175 55.28 17.69 16.04
N THR A 176 55.99 17.07 17.01
CA THR A 176 55.52 15.84 17.73
C THR A 176 55.77 15.74 19.26
N ILE A 177 54.85 15.01 19.93
CA ILE A 177 55.06 14.11 21.11
C ILE A 177 55.21 14.65 22.58
N ALA A 178 54.61 13.88 23.51
CA ALA A 178 54.90 13.69 24.95
C ALA A 178 54.34 14.60 26.09
N ARG A 179 53.22 14.15 26.68
CA ARG A 179 53.11 13.54 28.04
C ARG A 179 53.59 14.32 29.29
N LYS A 180 52.66 14.62 30.21
CA LYS A 180 52.70 14.14 31.61
C LYS A 180 51.37 14.33 32.38
N GLU A 181 51.17 13.51 33.41
CA GLU A 181 50.02 13.57 34.33
C GLU A 181 50.28 14.46 35.56
N SER A 182 49.22 15.06 36.13
CA SER A 182 49.20 15.51 37.52
C SER A 182 47.76 15.57 38.09
N VAL A 183 47.41 14.50 38.81
CA VAL A 183 46.66 14.47 40.08
C VAL A 183 45.86 15.72 40.48
N GLU A 184 44.55 15.55 40.68
CA GLU A 184 43.74 16.34 41.61
C GLU A 184 43.01 15.39 42.57
N VAL A 185 42.81 15.78 43.84
CA VAL A 185 42.44 14.86 44.94
C VAL A 185 40.98 15.02 45.36
N ALA A 186 40.20 13.95 45.23
CA ALA A 186 38.86 13.83 45.81
C ALA A 186 38.93 13.31 47.27
N PRO A 187 37.95 13.66 48.14
CA PRO A 187 38.06 13.41 49.58
C PRO A 187 37.87 11.94 49.96
N ALA A 188 38.52 11.52 51.05
CA ALA A 188 38.44 10.17 51.57
C ALA A 188 37.04 9.83 52.10
N THR A 189 36.45 8.75 51.57
CA THR A 189 35.32 8.05 52.20
C THR A 189 35.78 7.27 53.44
N PRO A 190 34.93 7.13 54.47
CA PRO A 190 35.29 6.35 55.66
C PRO A 190 35.38 4.85 55.35
N PRO A 191 36.18 4.08 56.12
CA PRO A 191 36.30 2.64 55.92
C PRO A 191 34.97 1.93 56.28
N VAL A 192 34.36 1.28 55.30
CA VAL A 192 33.24 0.35 55.51
C VAL A 192 33.80 -0.96 56.05
N SER A 193 33.16 -1.56 57.05
CA SER A 193 33.72 -2.70 57.77
C SER A 193 33.64 -4.01 56.97
N GLY A 194 34.66 -4.87 57.13
CA GLY A 194 34.70 -6.21 56.53
C GLY A 194 33.56 -7.13 56.97
N ASP A 195 32.84 -6.77 58.04
CA ASP A 195 31.64 -7.45 58.51
C ASP A 195 30.54 -7.47 57.45
N GLN A 196 30.32 -6.38 56.70
CA GLN A 196 29.21 -6.31 55.73
C GLN A 196 29.40 -7.30 54.58
N ARG A 197 30.59 -7.33 53.97
CA ARG A 197 30.93 -8.29 52.90
C ARG A 197 30.85 -9.74 53.40
N THR A 198 31.26 -9.97 54.65
CA THR A 198 31.22 -11.28 55.32
C THR A 198 29.78 -11.71 55.63
N ASN A 199 28.89 -10.78 56.03
CA ASN A 199 27.48 -11.06 56.25
C ASN A 199 26.77 -11.46 54.95
N ILE A 200 26.99 -10.72 53.85
CA ILE A 200 26.39 -11.02 52.54
C ILE A 200 26.90 -12.38 52.01
N ALA A 201 28.19 -12.70 52.18
CA ALA A 201 28.72 -14.02 51.83
C ALA A 201 28.07 -15.17 52.64
N ASN A 202 27.86 -14.96 53.94
CA ASN A 202 27.15 -15.91 54.79
C ASN A 202 25.66 -16.02 54.42
N GLU A 203 25.00 -14.94 53.99
CA GLU A 203 23.61 -14.96 53.54
C GLU A 203 23.46 -15.71 52.21
N ILE A 204 24.35 -15.49 51.24
CA ILE A 204 24.39 -16.26 49.98
C ILE A 204 24.47 -17.75 50.29
N LEU A 205 25.37 -18.17 51.20
CA LEU A 205 25.52 -19.56 51.62
C LEU A 205 24.31 -20.09 52.41
N ALA A 206 23.75 -19.31 53.33
CA ALA A 206 22.61 -19.72 54.16
C ALA A 206 21.33 -19.88 53.33
N THR A 207 21.07 -18.94 52.43
CA THR A 207 19.94 -19.03 51.49
C THR A 207 20.14 -20.16 50.48
N GLU A 208 21.37 -20.44 50.04
CA GLU A 208 21.64 -21.57 49.14
C GLU A 208 21.43 -22.92 49.83
N LYS A 209 21.91 -23.09 51.07
CA LYS A 209 21.62 -24.28 51.88
C LYS A 209 20.12 -24.49 52.06
N ASN A 210 19.37 -23.42 52.37
CA ASN A 210 17.93 -23.50 52.53
C ASN A 210 17.24 -23.91 51.21
N TYR A 211 17.61 -23.28 50.11
CA TYR A 211 17.10 -23.58 48.78
C TYR A 211 17.41 -25.03 48.32
N VAL A 212 18.65 -25.50 48.49
CA VAL A 212 19.02 -26.90 48.21
C VAL A 212 18.23 -27.88 49.09
N ASN A 213 18.00 -27.55 50.37
CA ASN A 213 17.14 -28.36 51.25
C ASN A 213 15.67 -28.36 50.79
N ILE A 214 15.15 -27.24 50.29
CA ILE A 214 13.79 -27.10 49.76
C ILE A 214 13.58 -28.00 48.52
N ILE A 215 14.47 -27.95 47.52
CA ILE A 215 14.34 -28.82 46.33
C ILE A 215 14.50 -30.30 46.70
N LYS A 216 15.45 -30.62 47.60
CA LYS A 216 15.62 -31.99 48.10
C LYS A 216 14.38 -32.48 48.85
N ALA A 217 13.71 -31.62 49.62
CA ALA A 217 12.44 -31.96 50.26
C ALA A 217 11.32 -32.19 49.22
N MET A 218 11.20 -31.34 48.19
CA MET A 218 10.24 -31.56 47.10
C MET A 218 10.39 -32.94 46.44
N ILE A 219 11.61 -33.39 46.16
CA ILE A 219 11.80 -34.75 45.60
C ILE A 219 11.62 -35.83 46.69
N THR A 220 12.43 -35.81 47.75
CA THR A 220 12.53 -36.94 48.71
C THR A 220 11.37 -37.05 49.71
N ARG A 221 10.56 -36.00 49.89
CA ARG A 221 9.39 -36.00 50.80
C ARG A 221 8.06 -35.84 50.08
N TYR A 222 7.96 -35.03 49.04
CA TYR A 222 6.72 -34.95 48.27
C TYR A 222 6.70 -36.04 47.19
N ARG A 223 7.51 -35.92 46.13
CA ARG A 223 7.47 -36.83 44.97
C ARG A 223 7.62 -38.31 45.36
N ASP A 224 8.62 -38.65 46.18
CA ASP A 224 8.90 -40.06 46.52
C ASP A 224 7.82 -40.67 47.44
N LEU A 225 7.25 -39.91 48.38
CA LEU A 225 6.12 -40.39 49.19
C LEU A 225 4.81 -40.44 48.38
N LEU A 226 4.59 -39.47 47.48
CA LEU A 226 3.46 -39.47 46.54
C LEU A 226 3.49 -40.73 45.67
N ILE A 227 4.62 -41.02 45.01
CA ILE A 227 4.78 -42.24 44.20
C ILE A 227 4.57 -43.50 45.06
N THR A 228 5.24 -43.60 46.21
CA THR A 228 5.20 -44.80 47.07
C THR A 228 3.80 -45.06 47.65
N ARG A 229 3.02 -44.03 47.98
CA ARG A 229 1.66 -44.18 48.52
C ARG A 229 0.59 -44.31 47.44
N LEU A 230 0.74 -43.66 46.28
CA LEU A 230 -0.22 -43.78 45.18
C LEU A 230 -0.17 -45.16 44.50
N GLU A 231 1.01 -45.81 44.44
CA GLU A 231 1.16 -47.21 44.00
C GLU A 231 0.39 -48.23 44.88
N LEU A 232 -0.15 -47.82 46.04
CA LEU A 232 -0.91 -48.69 46.95
C LEU A 232 -2.45 -48.48 46.91
N TYR A 233 -2.96 -47.34 46.42
CA TYR A 233 -4.37 -46.96 46.70
C TYR A 233 -5.21 -46.33 45.58
N SER A 234 -4.66 -45.83 44.47
CA SER A 234 -5.52 -45.17 43.44
C SER A 234 -5.13 -45.46 41.99
N ALA A 235 -6.12 -45.36 41.10
CA ALA A 235 -5.97 -45.52 39.65
C ALA A 235 -6.24 -44.22 38.85
N SER A 236 -6.43 -43.09 39.55
CA SER A 236 -6.89 -41.81 38.98
C SER A 236 -5.76 -40.81 38.70
N VAL A 237 -4.59 -40.99 39.31
CA VAL A 237 -3.39 -40.15 39.11
C VAL A 237 -2.29 -41.06 38.58
N THR A 238 -1.77 -40.79 37.38
CA THR A 238 -0.68 -41.60 36.80
C THR A 238 0.69 -41.15 37.31
N LYS A 239 1.66 -42.06 37.25
CA LYS A 239 3.07 -41.76 37.56
C LYS A 239 3.65 -40.67 36.65
N GLU A 240 3.11 -40.54 35.44
CA GLU A 240 3.40 -39.48 34.47
C GLU A 240 2.92 -38.12 34.98
N MET A 241 1.67 -37.98 35.45
CA MET A 241 1.17 -36.72 36.01
C MET A 241 1.96 -36.24 37.24
N ILE A 242 2.50 -37.16 38.06
CA ILE A 242 3.39 -36.81 39.18
C ILE A 242 4.75 -36.34 38.62
N HIS A 243 5.27 -37.00 37.59
CA HIS A 243 6.51 -36.58 36.91
C HIS A 243 6.35 -35.20 36.27
N ASP A 244 5.19 -34.88 35.69
CA ASP A 244 4.90 -33.56 35.09
C ASP A 244 4.88 -32.46 36.17
N ILE A 245 4.20 -32.70 37.31
CA ILE A 245 4.11 -31.74 38.43
C ILE A 245 5.50 -31.36 38.98
N PHE A 246 6.40 -32.34 39.17
CA PHE A 246 7.75 -32.05 39.66
C PHE A 246 8.76 -31.74 38.55
N SER A 247 8.41 -32.00 37.28
CA SER A 247 9.20 -31.67 36.09
C SER A 247 10.68 -32.10 36.22
N ASN A 248 11.59 -31.46 35.48
CA ASN A 248 13.02 -31.80 35.50
C ASN A 248 13.79 -31.22 36.72
N LEU A 249 13.17 -31.13 37.91
CA LEU A 249 13.87 -30.69 39.14
C LEU A 249 15.09 -31.55 39.49
N GLU A 250 15.09 -32.84 39.12
CA GLU A 250 16.24 -33.74 39.25
C GLU A 250 17.51 -33.19 38.57
N MET A 251 17.37 -32.48 37.44
CA MET A 251 18.49 -31.90 36.70
C MET A 251 19.07 -30.64 37.36
N ILE A 252 18.31 -30.01 38.26
CA ILE A 252 18.67 -28.76 38.93
C ILE A 252 19.42 -29.03 40.24
N ILE A 253 19.08 -30.11 40.97
CA ILE A 253 19.71 -30.45 42.25
C ILE A 253 21.26 -30.53 42.15
N PRO A 254 21.89 -31.29 41.22
CA PRO A 254 23.34 -31.45 41.22
C PRO A 254 24.11 -30.14 40.96
N ILE A 255 23.51 -29.21 40.22
CA ILE A 255 24.09 -27.89 39.93
C ILE A 255 24.14 -27.06 41.21
N ASN A 256 23.04 -27.04 41.97
CA ASN A 256 22.94 -26.29 43.22
C ASN A 256 23.69 -26.96 44.37
N GLU A 257 23.78 -28.29 44.39
CA GLU A 257 24.65 -29.02 45.32
C GLU A 257 26.13 -28.66 45.10
N GLN A 258 26.58 -28.63 43.84
CA GLN A 258 27.95 -28.22 43.52
C GLN A 258 28.17 -26.74 43.88
N LEU A 259 27.24 -25.84 43.55
CA LEU A 259 27.31 -24.43 43.94
C LEU A 259 27.39 -24.26 45.45
N CYS A 260 26.54 -24.94 46.21
CA CYS A 260 26.55 -24.92 47.67
C CYS A 260 27.85 -25.49 48.26
N SER A 261 28.42 -26.54 47.64
CA SER A 261 29.70 -27.14 48.05
C SER A 261 30.89 -26.21 47.76
N ASP A 262 30.91 -25.56 46.60
CA ASP A 262 31.94 -24.60 46.20
C ASP A 262 31.90 -23.36 47.11
N LEU A 263 30.70 -22.82 47.39
CA LEU A 263 30.50 -21.71 48.32
C LEU A 263 30.91 -22.08 49.75
N GLN A 264 30.54 -23.29 50.22
CA GLN A 264 30.92 -23.78 51.55
C GLN A 264 32.44 -23.83 51.71
N ALA A 265 33.17 -24.37 50.73
CA ALA A 265 34.64 -24.48 50.78
C ALA A 265 35.34 -23.11 50.86
N VAL A 266 34.77 -22.06 50.24
CA VAL A 266 35.29 -20.68 50.31
C VAL A 266 34.96 -20.01 51.65
N VAL A 267 33.77 -20.24 52.20
CA VAL A 267 33.35 -19.63 53.48
C VAL A 267 33.98 -20.33 54.70
N ASP A 268 34.24 -21.64 54.66
CA ASP A 268 34.99 -22.33 55.73
C ASP A 268 36.46 -21.85 55.81
N ASN A 269 36.99 -21.28 54.73
CA ASN A 269 38.32 -20.69 54.66
C ASN A 269 38.25 -19.17 54.39
N TRP A 270 37.25 -18.49 54.95
CA TRP A 270 36.99 -17.09 54.66
C TRP A 270 38.16 -16.18 55.07
N THR A 271 38.59 -15.34 54.12
CA THR A 271 39.57 -14.28 54.34
C THR A 271 39.09 -13.02 53.64
N GLU A 272 39.64 -11.86 54.02
CA GLU A 272 39.33 -10.58 53.36
C GLU A 272 39.61 -10.60 51.84
N ASN A 273 40.44 -11.53 51.36
CA ASN A 273 40.83 -11.71 49.95
C ASN A 273 40.04 -12.81 49.19
N SER A 274 39.09 -13.50 49.83
CA SER A 274 38.34 -14.62 49.20
C SER A 274 37.48 -14.16 48.01
N THR A 275 37.35 -14.99 46.98
CA THR A 275 36.53 -14.72 45.78
C THR A 275 35.25 -15.56 45.77
N ILE A 276 34.16 -14.98 45.26
CA ILE A 276 32.87 -15.66 45.04
C ILE A 276 32.44 -15.53 43.57
N GLY A 277 32.82 -14.44 42.88
CA GLY A 277 32.42 -14.19 41.51
C GLY A 277 32.92 -15.23 40.51
N ASP A 278 34.05 -15.89 40.76
CA ASP A 278 34.57 -16.96 39.90
C ASP A 278 33.66 -18.20 39.87
N ILE A 279 33.00 -18.50 41.00
CA ILE A 279 32.04 -19.60 41.12
C ILE A 279 30.82 -19.29 40.25
N PHE A 280 30.27 -18.08 40.35
CA PHE A 280 29.12 -17.68 39.54
C PHE A 280 29.45 -17.56 38.04
N VAL A 281 30.65 -17.09 37.66
CA VAL A 281 31.11 -17.13 36.25
C VAL A 281 31.19 -18.57 35.73
N ARG A 282 31.65 -19.53 36.56
CA ARG A 282 31.71 -20.97 36.24
C ARG A 282 30.33 -21.62 36.14
N VAL A 283 29.38 -21.23 36.99
CA VAL A 283 28.06 -21.88 37.13
C VAL A 283 26.98 -21.26 36.22
N ALA A 284 27.07 -19.98 35.86
CA ALA A 284 26.08 -19.29 35.03
C ALA A 284 25.73 -19.98 33.68
N PRO A 285 26.67 -20.60 32.93
CA PRO A 285 26.32 -21.37 31.72
C PRO A 285 25.38 -22.55 31.99
N PHE A 286 25.53 -23.21 33.14
CA PHE A 286 24.73 -24.37 33.56
C PHE A 286 23.37 -23.96 34.14
N MET A 287 23.26 -22.76 34.73
CA MET A 287 21.97 -22.21 35.20
C MET A 287 20.93 -22.07 34.07
N LYS A 288 21.34 -22.06 32.79
CA LYS A 288 20.40 -22.12 31.64
C LYS A 288 19.58 -23.41 31.59
N MET A 289 19.96 -24.48 32.31
CA MET A 289 19.17 -25.71 32.44
C MET A 289 17.81 -25.48 33.14
N TYR A 290 17.69 -24.43 33.97
CA TYR A 290 16.42 -24.03 34.60
C TYR A 290 15.30 -23.73 33.60
N ASN A 291 15.66 -23.40 32.35
CA ASN A 291 14.71 -23.25 31.24
C ASN A 291 13.82 -24.50 31.05
N GLN A 292 14.34 -25.71 31.30
CA GLN A 292 13.54 -26.95 31.22
C GLN A 292 12.49 -27.06 32.33
N TYR A 293 12.68 -26.40 33.47
CA TYR A 293 11.69 -26.33 34.53
C TYR A 293 10.67 -25.21 34.24
N SER A 294 11.17 -24.01 33.93
CA SER A 294 10.33 -22.83 33.66
C SER A 294 9.29 -23.06 32.56
N ASN A 295 9.66 -23.73 31.45
CA ASN A 295 8.73 -23.97 30.33
C ASN A 295 7.63 -25.02 30.62
N HIS A 296 7.72 -25.76 31.72
CA HIS A 296 6.72 -26.75 32.14
C HIS A 296 6.01 -26.35 33.44
N TYR A 297 6.44 -25.26 34.10
CA TYR A 297 5.91 -24.81 35.39
C TYR A 297 4.39 -24.52 35.35
N ASP A 298 3.90 -23.81 34.33
CA ASP A 298 2.47 -23.51 34.20
C ASP A 298 1.65 -24.79 33.95
N GLN A 299 2.22 -25.75 33.20
CA GLN A 299 1.61 -27.05 32.96
C GLN A 299 1.62 -27.93 34.22
N ALA A 300 2.65 -27.81 35.05
CA ALA A 300 2.74 -28.42 36.37
C ALA A 300 1.68 -27.86 37.33
N LEU A 301 1.50 -26.53 37.41
CA LEU A 301 0.43 -25.90 38.19
C LEU A 301 -0.97 -26.33 37.70
N VAL A 302 -1.21 -26.31 36.38
CA VAL A 302 -2.48 -26.76 35.79
C VAL A 302 -2.73 -28.26 36.03
N THR A 303 -1.69 -29.06 36.22
CA THR A 303 -1.80 -30.50 36.52
C THR A 303 -1.97 -30.75 38.02
N LEU A 304 -1.27 -29.99 38.88
CA LEU A 304 -1.49 -29.96 40.33
C LEU A 304 -2.94 -29.56 40.64
N GLY A 305 -3.47 -28.50 40.02
CA GLY A 305 -4.87 -28.07 40.13
C GLY A 305 -5.91 -29.01 39.52
N LYS A 306 -5.49 -30.08 38.82
CA LYS A 306 -6.34 -31.25 38.49
C LYS A 306 -6.24 -32.32 39.58
N CYS A 307 -5.04 -32.62 40.07
CA CYS A 307 -4.81 -33.61 41.13
C CYS A 307 -5.43 -33.19 42.48
N MET A 308 -5.33 -31.92 42.86
CA MET A 308 -5.94 -31.36 44.08
C MET A 308 -7.49 -31.42 44.10
N LYS A 309 -8.13 -31.75 42.98
CA LYS A 309 -9.59 -32.03 42.93
C LYS A 309 -9.94 -33.46 43.33
N ASN A 310 -8.95 -34.31 43.61
CA ASN A 310 -9.13 -35.64 44.17
C ASN A 310 -8.91 -35.60 45.69
N GLU A 311 -9.91 -36.02 46.47
CA GLU A 311 -9.89 -35.94 47.93
C GLU A 311 -8.71 -36.72 48.53
N ASP A 312 -8.43 -37.93 48.01
CA ASP A 312 -7.28 -38.76 48.42
C ASP A 312 -5.92 -38.06 48.22
N PHE A 313 -5.82 -37.17 47.22
CA PHE A 313 -4.59 -36.44 46.90
C PHE A 313 -4.45 -35.19 47.78
N SER A 314 -5.52 -34.40 47.96
CA SER A 314 -5.50 -33.21 48.80
C SER A 314 -5.15 -33.54 50.25
N SER A 315 -5.85 -34.51 50.86
CA SER A 315 -5.58 -34.90 52.26
C SER A 315 -4.16 -35.46 52.47
N LEU A 316 -3.56 -36.06 51.44
CA LEU A 316 -2.20 -36.60 51.51
C LEU A 316 -1.13 -35.50 51.30
N VAL A 317 -1.40 -34.47 50.49
CA VAL A 317 -0.56 -33.25 50.43
C VAL A 317 -0.63 -32.51 51.76
N GLU A 318 -1.82 -32.35 52.35
CA GLU A 318 -2.01 -31.74 53.67
C GLU A 318 -1.29 -32.50 54.80
N GLU A 319 -1.26 -33.84 54.76
CA GLU A 319 -0.45 -34.66 55.70
C GLU A 319 1.06 -34.39 55.53
N ILE A 320 1.54 -34.26 54.28
CA ILE A 320 2.96 -34.02 54.00
C ILE A 320 3.38 -32.60 54.37
N ASP A 321 2.57 -31.58 54.06
CA ASP A 321 2.80 -30.17 54.46
C ASP A 321 2.90 -30.07 55.99
N GLY A 322 1.91 -30.63 56.71
CA GLY A 322 1.90 -30.66 58.18
C GLY A 322 3.08 -31.43 58.80
N THR A 323 3.61 -32.43 58.09
CA THR A 323 4.79 -33.21 58.52
C THR A 323 6.12 -32.50 58.23
N THR A 324 6.20 -31.70 57.17
CA THR A 324 7.47 -31.28 56.56
C THR A 324 8.14 -30.10 57.26
N LYS A 325 7.37 -29.23 57.92
CA LYS A 325 7.84 -28.01 58.63
C LYS A 325 8.63 -27.00 57.78
N LEU A 326 8.49 -27.05 56.45
CA LEU A 326 8.68 -25.87 55.62
C LEU A 326 7.39 -25.04 55.75
N GLY A 327 7.50 -23.74 55.99
CA GLY A 327 6.36 -22.88 56.38
C GLY A 327 5.47 -22.43 55.22
N SER A 328 5.32 -23.23 54.17
CA SER A 328 4.78 -22.82 52.87
C SER A 328 4.10 -24.02 52.18
N ARG A 329 3.00 -23.79 51.45
CA ARG A 329 2.28 -24.84 50.70
C ARG A 329 3.14 -25.37 49.56
N LEU A 330 2.86 -26.60 49.09
CA LEU A 330 3.50 -27.17 47.88
C LEU A 330 3.49 -26.21 46.67
N GLU A 331 2.42 -25.45 46.48
CA GLU A 331 2.27 -24.47 45.38
C GLU A 331 3.36 -23.38 45.45
N SER A 332 3.51 -22.71 46.59
CA SER A 332 4.54 -21.68 46.81
C SER A 332 5.96 -22.24 46.99
N LEU A 333 6.12 -23.56 47.14
CA LEU A 333 7.43 -24.22 47.04
C LEU A 333 7.85 -24.43 45.58
N LEU A 334 6.92 -24.74 44.67
CA LEU A 334 7.22 -25.01 43.26
C LEU A 334 7.73 -23.76 42.49
N ILE A 335 7.38 -22.53 42.91
CA ILE A 335 7.86 -21.30 42.26
C ILE A 335 9.34 -20.98 42.59
N ALA A 336 9.84 -21.45 43.75
CA ALA A 336 11.14 -21.06 44.30
C ALA A 336 12.35 -21.22 43.35
N PRO A 337 12.44 -22.24 42.46
CA PRO A 337 13.53 -22.35 41.49
C PRO A 337 13.54 -21.24 40.43
N ILE A 338 12.38 -20.70 40.06
CA ILE A 338 12.28 -19.56 39.14
C ILE A 338 12.76 -18.31 39.87
N GLN A 339 12.24 -18.07 41.08
CA GLN A 339 12.58 -16.92 41.93
C GLN A 339 14.07 -16.85 42.34
N ARG A 340 14.76 -18.00 42.44
CA ARG A 340 16.18 -18.03 42.83
C ARG A 340 17.10 -17.33 41.82
N ILE A 341 16.80 -17.41 40.52
CA ILE A 341 17.70 -16.89 39.47
C ILE A 341 17.83 -15.36 39.51
N PRO A 342 16.74 -14.56 39.59
CA PRO A 342 16.84 -13.12 39.86
C PRO A 342 17.53 -12.82 41.19
N ARG A 343 17.22 -13.56 42.28
CA ARG A 343 17.80 -13.30 43.61
C ARG A 343 19.33 -13.42 43.65
N TYR A 344 19.94 -14.29 42.84
CA TYR A 344 21.41 -14.30 42.68
C TYR A 344 21.97 -12.99 42.12
N THR A 345 21.26 -12.34 41.19
CA THR A 345 21.68 -11.05 40.62
C THR A 345 21.70 -9.95 41.67
N LEU A 346 20.66 -9.87 42.50
CA LEU A 346 20.57 -8.89 43.60
C LEU A 346 21.71 -9.11 44.61
N LEU A 347 21.87 -10.33 45.12
CA LEU A 347 22.92 -10.68 46.09
C LEU A 347 24.33 -10.41 45.55
N LEU A 348 24.59 -10.67 44.26
CA LEU A 348 25.89 -10.36 43.63
C LEU A 348 26.11 -8.85 43.46
N GLN A 349 25.06 -8.07 43.17
CA GLN A 349 25.16 -6.61 43.12
C GLN A 349 25.47 -6.02 44.51
N GLU A 350 24.93 -6.59 45.59
CA GLU A 350 25.19 -6.14 46.96
C GLU A 350 26.57 -6.57 47.46
N LEU A 351 27.02 -7.77 47.09
CA LEU A 351 28.40 -8.21 47.30
C LEU A 351 29.39 -7.29 46.54
N ARG A 352 29.02 -6.79 45.35
CA ARG A 352 29.81 -5.79 44.60
C ARG A 352 29.81 -4.43 45.32
N LYS A 353 28.65 -3.92 45.78
CA LYS A 353 28.54 -2.64 46.53
C LYS A 353 29.39 -2.65 47.82
N SER A 354 29.58 -3.82 48.43
CA SER A 354 30.36 -4.02 49.66
C SER A 354 31.81 -4.47 49.44
N THR A 355 32.28 -4.56 48.19
CA THR A 355 33.65 -4.99 47.85
C THR A 355 34.50 -3.77 47.40
N PRO A 356 35.66 -3.50 48.04
CA PRO A 356 36.55 -2.40 47.63
C PRO A 356 37.09 -2.53 46.21
N ALA A 357 37.34 -1.40 45.54
CA ALA A 357 37.80 -1.35 44.15
C ALA A 357 39.18 -1.99 43.90
N GLU A 358 40.00 -2.18 44.94
CA GLU A 358 41.31 -2.82 44.88
C GLU A 358 41.24 -4.36 44.98
N HIS A 359 40.05 -4.93 45.24
CA HIS A 359 39.88 -6.35 45.56
C HIS A 359 39.70 -7.24 44.31
N GLN A 360 40.40 -8.38 44.24
CA GLN A 360 40.46 -9.24 43.04
C GLN A 360 39.08 -9.77 42.57
N ASP A 361 38.18 -10.05 43.51
CA ASP A 361 36.81 -10.51 43.26
C ASP A 361 35.97 -9.50 42.46
N ILE A 362 36.27 -8.19 42.52
CA ILE A 362 35.49 -7.19 41.76
C ILE A 362 35.60 -7.45 40.25
N THR A 363 36.75 -7.92 39.77
CA THR A 363 36.97 -8.30 38.37
C THR A 363 36.25 -9.59 37.95
N HIS A 364 35.69 -10.33 38.91
CA HIS A 364 34.88 -11.53 38.71
C HIS A 364 33.40 -11.23 38.91
N LEU A 365 33.01 -10.44 39.90
CA LEU A 365 31.66 -9.93 40.11
C LEU A 365 31.16 -9.10 38.91
N ASP A 366 32.02 -8.23 38.37
CA ASP A 366 31.74 -7.44 37.15
C ASP A 366 31.51 -8.30 35.89
N LYS A 367 31.89 -9.59 35.92
CA LYS A 367 31.58 -10.58 34.88
C LYS A 367 30.38 -11.46 35.27
N ALA A 368 30.25 -11.82 36.55
CA ALA A 368 29.19 -12.68 37.07
C ALA A 368 27.81 -12.01 36.96
N ILE A 369 27.70 -10.74 37.35
CA ILE A 369 26.43 -10.00 37.35
C ILE A 369 25.80 -9.93 35.95
N PRO A 370 26.48 -9.45 34.88
CA PRO A 370 25.88 -9.41 33.55
C PRO A 370 25.63 -10.82 32.97
N LEU A 371 26.39 -11.84 33.36
CA LEU A 371 26.09 -13.23 32.98
C LEU A 371 24.83 -13.76 33.67
N MET A 372 24.63 -13.51 34.96
CA MET A 372 23.41 -13.91 35.67
C MET A 372 22.19 -13.12 35.20
N GLN A 373 22.33 -11.84 34.89
CA GLN A 373 21.29 -11.04 34.22
C GLN A 373 20.92 -11.62 32.85
N GLN A 374 21.90 -12.05 32.04
CA GLN A 374 21.62 -12.74 30.78
C GLN A 374 20.89 -14.08 30.97
N VAL A 375 21.12 -14.80 32.08
CA VAL A 375 20.39 -16.04 32.39
C VAL A 375 18.96 -15.75 32.87
N ALA A 376 18.77 -14.78 33.77
CA ALA A 376 17.45 -14.33 34.22
C ALA A 376 16.59 -13.86 33.03
N ASN A 377 17.14 -12.96 32.21
CA ASN A 377 16.48 -12.45 31.01
C ASN A 377 16.20 -13.56 29.99
N TYR A 378 17.08 -14.56 29.86
CA TYR A 378 16.85 -15.71 28.98
C TYR A 378 15.70 -16.59 29.45
N ILE A 379 15.54 -16.81 30.76
CA ILE A 379 14.42 -17.58 31.32
C ILE A 379 13.10 -16.79 31.15
N ASN A 380 13.07 -15.52 31.56
CA ASN A 380 11.89 -14.65 31.44
C ASN A 380 11.44 -14.49 29.97
N SER A 381 12.36 -14.21 29.04
CA SER A 381 12.02 -14.08 27.62
C SER A 381 11.59 -15.39 26.94
N ASN A 382 11.90 -16.56 27.51
CA ASN A 382 11.31 -17.82 27.05
C ASN A 382 9.89 -18.02 27.60
N MET A 383 9.64 -17.68 28.86
CA MET A 383 8.29 -17.70 29.45
C MET A 383 7.33 -16.78 28.68
N SER A 384 7.74 -15.55 28.39
CA SER A 384 7.00 -14.61 27.53
C SER A 384 6.80 -15.15 26.10
N GLN A 385 7.77 -15.89 25.54
CA GLN A 385 7.60 -16.57 24.25
C GLN A 385 6.59 -17.72 24.30
N VAL A 386 6.53 -18.50 25.39
CA VAL A 386 5.54 -19.57 25.58
C VAL A 386 4.13 -18.96 25.68
N GLU A 387 3.93 -17.93 26.50
CA GLU A 387 2.67 -17.19 26.54
C GLU A 387 2.25 -16.66 25.16
N ASN A 388 3.17 -16.04 24.42
CA ASN A 388 2.91 -15.53 23.08
C ASN A 388 2.53 -16.67 22.11
N GLN A 389 3.17 -17.84 22.21
CA GLN A 389 2.80 -19.02 21.43
C GLN A 389 1.40 -19.53 21.78
N GLU A 390 1.03 -19.58 23.06
CA GLU A 390 -0.34 -19.94 23.48
C GLU A 390 -1.38 -18.91 23.03
N LYS A 391 -1.09 -17.61 23.20
CA LYS A 391 -1.94 -16.50 22.74
C LYS A 391 -2.17 -16.60 21.21
N LEU A 392 -1.12 -16.82 20.42
CA LEU A 392 -1.20 -17.06 18.97
C LEU A 392 -1.96 -18.36 18.61
N LEU A 393 -1.74 -19.45 19.34
CA LEU A 393 -2.45 -20.71 19.14
C LEU A 393 -3.96 -20.55 19.42
N SER A 394 -4.33 -19.80 20.46
CA SER A 394 -5.73 -19.47 20.78
C SER A 394 -6.43 -18.67 19.68
N LEU A 395 -5.70 -17.77 19.01
CA LEU A 395 -6.20 -17.00 17.87
C LEU A 395 -6.39 -17.91 16.64
N SER A 396 -5.42 -18.79 16.36
CA SER A 396 -5.47 -19.78 15.28
C SER A 396 -6.64 -20.77 15.44
N LEU A 397 -6.81 -21.34 16.65
CA LEU A 397 -7.92 -22.24 17.00
C LEU A 397 -9.29 -21.56 16.90
N ALA A 398 -9.36 -20.24 17.16
CA ALA A 398 -10.57 -19.44 16.97
C ALA A 398 -10.78 -18.96 15.52
N GLY A 399 -10.00 -19.47 14.56
CA GLY A 399 -10.18 -19.26 13.12
C GLY A 399 -9.27 -18.22 12.47
N ALA A 400 -8.27 -17.68 13.17
CA ALA A 400 -7.28 -16.75 12.62
C ALA A 400 -5.97 -17.47 12.24
N GLN A 401 -6.06 -18.46 11.35
CA GLN A 401 -4.94 -19.36 11.03
C GLN A 401 -3.82 -18.66 10.23
N SER A 402 -4.14 -17.63 9.44
CA SER A 402 -3.12 -16.83 8.73
C SER A 402 -2.20 -16.03 9.66
N LEU A 403 -2.60 -15.85 10.93
CA LEU A 403 -1.76 -15.19 11.92
C LEU A 403 -0.60 -16.07 12.39
N LEU A 404 -0.67 -17.41 12.26
CA LEU A 404 0.37 -18.31 12.76
C LEU A 404 1.61 -18.30 11.84
N LYS A 405 2.66 -17.58 12.23
CA LYS A 405 3.99 -17.63 11.60
C LYS A 405 5.07 -17.96 12.66
N PRO A 406 6.11 -18.75 12.35
CA PRO A 406 7.14 -19.15 13.33
C PRO A 406 7.91 -18.01 14.01
N HIS A 407 7.99 -16.83 13.38
CA HIS A 407 8.74 -15.68 13.88
C HIS A 407 7.84 -14.54 14.38
N ARG A 408 6.51 -14.75 14.47
CA ARG A 408 5.58 -13.68 14.88
C ARG A 408 5.47 -13.61 16.39
N VAL A 409 5.54 -12.40 16.92
CA VAL A 409 5.37 -12.09 18.35
C VAL A 409 4.34 -10.97 18.49
N LEU A 410 3.36 -11.17 19.37
CA LEU A 410 2.43 -10.13 19.83
C LEU A 410 3.16 -9.24 20.83
N LEU A 411 3.27 -7.95 20.52
CA LEU A 411 3.95 -6.94 21.33
C LEU A 411 2.96 -6.09 22.15
N HIS A 412 1.72 -5.96 21.68
CA HIS A 412 0.66 -5.27 22.39
C HIS A 412 -0.74 -5.66 21.90
N GLU A 413 -1.73 -5.67 22.78
CA GLU A 413 -3.15 -5.68 22.40
C GLU A 413 -3.97 -4.71 23.24
N GLY A 414 -5.09 -4.21 22.69
CA GLY A 414 -5.96 -3.27 23.41
C GLY A 414 -7.09 -2.69 22.57
N VAL A 415 -7.87 -1.77 23.14
CA VAL A 415 -9.11 -1.26 22.53
C VAL A 415 -9.13 0.26 22.44
N ALA A 416 -9.17 0.78 21.22
CA ALA A 416 -9.21 2.21 20.93
C ALA A 416 -10.59 2.68 20.42
N LEU A 417 -10.86 3.99 20.49
CA LEU A 417 -12.12 4.58 19.98
C LEU A 417 -11.91 5.38 18.69
N GLU A 418 -12.38 4.84 17.55
CA GLU A 418 -12.59 5.62 16.32
C GLU A 418 -14.00 6.20 16.33
N ASN A 419 -14.15 7.53 16.43
CA ASN A 419 -15.45 8.21 16.29
C ASN A 419 -16.58 7.59 17.16
N LYS A 420 -16.25 7.29 18.43
CA LYS A 420 -17.09 6.60 19.44
C LYS A 420 -17.40 5.10 19.16
N LYS A 421 -16.73 4.46 18.20
CA LYS A 421 -16.79 3.01 17.98
C LYS A 421 -15.53 2.33 18.51
N LYS A 422 -15.69 1.22 19.23
CA LYS A 422 -14.58 0.37 19.68
C LYS A 422 -13.92 -0.33 18.49
N ILE A 423 -12.60 -0.24 18.42
CA ILE A 423 -11.73 -1.02 17.52
C ILE A 423 -10.71 -1.73 18.41
N HIS A 424 -10.59 -3.04 18.24
CA HIS A 424 -9.52 -3.82 18.85
C HIS A 424 -8.28 -3.74 17.97
N LEU A 425 -7.13 -3.56 18.60
CA LEU A 425 -5.82 -3.40 17.97
C LEU A 425 -4.89 -4.50 18.47
N TRP A 426 -4.15 -5.12 17.56
CA TRP A 426 -3.06 -6.03 17.88
C TRP A 426 -1.80 -5.58 17.14
N LEU A 427 -0.74 -5.30 17.89
CA LEU A 427 0.58 -4.97 17.38
C LEU A 427 1.43 -6.25 17.42
N PHE A 428 1.84 -6.72 16.25
CA PHE A 428 2.84 -7.77 16.12
C PHE A 428 4.15 -7.19 15.57
N ASN A 429 5.25 -7.93 15.74
CA ASN A 429 6.57 -7.55 15.24
C ASN A 429 6.68 -7.44 13.70
N ASP A 430 5.74 -7.98 12.90
CA ASP A 430 5.72 -7.81 11.43
C ASP A 430 4.47 -7.14 10.85
N ILE A 431 3.34 -7.12 11.59
CA ILE A 431 2.07 -6.55 11.16
C ILE A 431 1.32 -5.84 12.30
N PHE A 432 0.50 -4.86 11.93
CA PHE A 432 -0.50 -4.25 12.80
C PHE A 432 -1.90 -4.66 12.33
N VAL A 433 -2.77 -5.08 13.26
CA VAL A 433 -4.11 -5.58 12.95
C VAL A 433 -5.18 -4.72 13.64
N HIS A 434 -6.14 -4.22 12.85
CA HIS A 434 -7.25 -3.38 13.33
C HIS A 434 -8.59 -4.04 13.01
N VAL A 435 -9.42 -4.34 14.02
CA VAL A 435 -10.77 -4.92 13.78
C VAL A 435 -11.84 -4.20 14.61
N PRO A 436 -12.92 -3.68 14.00
CA PRO A 436 -14.07 -3.15 14.74
C PRO A 436 -14.68 -4.19 15.68
N ASP A 437 -15.06 -3.81 16.89
CA ASP A 437 -15.57 -4.70 17.97
C ASP A 437 -16.71 -5.64 17.50
N ASN A 438 -17.64 -5.13 16.70
CA ASN A 438 -18.74 -5.92 16.09
C ASN A 438 -18.26 -7.11 15.22
N LEU A 439 -17.02 -7.09 14.74
CA LEU A 439 -16.40 -8.13 13.92
C LEU A 439 -15.32 -8.91 14.68
N ALA A 440 -14.66 -8.30 15.67
CA ALA A 440 -13.64 -8.93 16.51
C ALA A 440 -14.16 -10.18 17.26
N LYS A 441 -15.46 -10.19 17.60
CA LYS A 441 -16.15 -11.34 18.23
C LYS A 441 -16.16 -12.62 17.39
N ASN A 442 -15.90 -12.52 16.08
CA ASN A 442 -15.59 -13.68 15.24
C ASN A 442 -14.14 -13.54 14.78
N LYS A 443 -13.22 -14.22 15.48
CA LYS A 443 -11.77 -14.13 15.28
C LYS A 443 -11.34 -14.51 13.85
N GLY A 444 -12.13 -15.30 13.11
CA GLY A 444 -11.94 -15.52 11.65
C GLY A 444 -12.06 -14.26 10.76
N ASN A 445 -12.40 -13.09 11.31
CA ASN A 445 -12.24 -11.81 10.61
C ASN A 445 -10.80 -11.27 10.62
N LEU A 446 -9.94 -11.70 11.55
CA LEU A 446 -8.53 -11.27 11.67
C LEU A 446 -7.69 -11.69 10.45
N ASP A 447 -8.04 -12.81 9.82
CA ASP A 447 -7.38 -13.36 8.62
C ASP A 447 -7.63 -12.56 7.34
N LYS A 448 -8.46 -11.51 7.37
CA LYS A 448 -8.77 -10.72 6.17
C LYS A 448 -7.69 -9.66 5.93
N PRO A 449 -7.00 -9.64 4.76
CA PRO A 449 -5.88 -8.73 4.49
C PRO A 449 -6.26 -7.24 4.49
N LYS A 450 -7.56 -6.91 4.46
CA LYS A 450 -8.08 -5.56 4.70
C LYS A 450 -7.75 -5.00 6.10
N TYR A 451 -7.62 -5.88 7.09
CA TYR A 451 -7.38 -5.54 8.50
C TYR A 451 -5.93 -5.73 8.94
N GLN A 452 -5.09 -6.34 8.10
CA GLN A 452 -3.65 -6.54 8.36
C GLN A 452 -2.83 -5.50 7.58
N TRP A 453 -2.01 -4.71 8.27
CA TRP A 453 -1.11 -3.73 7.68
C TRP A 453 0.35 -4.10 7.98
N PRO A 454 1.24 -4.20 6.97
CA PRO A 454 2.67 -4.45 7.21
C PRO A 454 3.30 -3.31 8.00
N LEU A 455 4.09 -3.64 9.02
CA LEU A 455 4.55 -2.65 10.01
C LEU A 455 5.43 -1.53 9.41
N HIS A 456 6.19 -1.83 8.36
CA HIS A 456 6.99 -0.86 7.62
C HIS A 456 6.16 0.17 6.82
N LEU A 457 4.89 -0.14 6.50
CA LEU A 457 3.95 0.72 5.77
C LEU A 457 2.94 1.44 6.70
N LEU A 458 3.36 1.75 7.92
CA LEU A 458 2.60 2.60 8.85
C LEU A 458 3.27 3.96 9.01
N TRP A 459 2.48 5.01 9.12
CA TRP A 459 2.92 6.34 9.54
C TRP A 459 2.10 6.75 10.76
N LEU A 460 2.78 7.09 11.85
CA LEU A 460 2.18 7.79 12.97
C LEU A 460 2.13 9.28 12.63
N GLY A 461 1.06 9.95 13.05
CA GLY A 461 0.91 11.41 12.94
C GLY A 461 0.38 12.00 14.24
N ASP A 462 0.76 13.25 14.47
CA ASP A 462 0.67 14.04 15.71
C ASP A 462 -0.39 13.61 16.73
N SER A 463 0.05 13.40 17.98
CA SER A 463 -0.85 13.25 19.12
C SER A 463 -1.42 14.61 19.53
N SER A 464 -2.74 14.65 19.75
CA SER A 464 -3.48 15.85 20.13
C SER A 464 -4.32 15.58 21.37
N VAL A 465 -4.19 16.43 22.39
CA VAL A 465 -4.97 16.30 23.64
C VAL A 465 -6.37 16.85 23.40
N LYS A 466 -7.41 16.06 23.66
CA LYS A 466 -8.82 16.48 23.55
C LYS A 466 -9.39 17.00 24.86
N ASN A 467 -9.10 16.28 25.95
CA ASN A 467 -9.62 16.51 27.29
C ASN A 467 -8.50 16.25 28.31
N LYS A 468 -8.70 16.65 29.57
CA LYS A 468 -7.74 16.41 30.68
C LYS A 468 -7.29 14.95 30.86
N THR A 469 -8.04 13.98 30.34
CA THR A 469 -7.76 12.53 30.50
C THR A 469 -7.77 11.76 29.17
N GLN A 470 -7.93 12.43 28.02
CA GLN A 470 -8.03 11.76 26.72
C GLN A 470 -7.21 12.47 25.64
N ALA A 471 -6.35 11.68 24.99
CA ALA A 471 -5.59 12.08 23.80
C ALA A 471 -6.14 11.36 22.55
N GLN A 472 -5.86 11.93 21.38
CA GLN A 472 -6.12 11.32 20.09
C GLN A 472 -4.83 11.33 19.26
N PHE A 473 -4.44 10.18 18.74
CA PHE A 473 -3.32 10.03 17.81
C PHE A 473 -3.83 9.57 16.43
N SER A 474 -3.01 9.72 15.40
CA SER A 474 -3.36 9.27 14.05
C SER A 474 -2.42 8.16 13.57
N ILE A 475 -3.00 7.15 12.93
CA ILE A 475 -2.27 6.08 12.24
C ILE A 475 -2.72 6.08 10.78
N THR A 476 -1.80 6.34 9.86
CA THR A 476 -2.02 6.19 8.42
C THR A 476 -1.39 4.90 7.95
N GLY A 477 -2.20 4.02 7.36
CA GLY A 477 -1.76 2.79 6.71
C GLY A 477 -2.17 2.77 5.23
N PRO A 478 -1.76 1.74 4.46
CA PRO A 478 -1.81 1.71 2.99
C PRO A 478 -3.23 1.64 2.39
N THR A 479 -4.28 1.64 3.20
CA THR A 479 -5.69 1.62 2.75
C THR A 479 -6.61 2.60 3.47
N ARG A 480 -6.16 3.23 4.57
CA ARG A 480 -6.97 4.14 5.39
C ARG A 480 -6.09 4.89 6.39
N SER A 481 -6.50 6.09 6.79
CA SER A 481 -6.05 6.71 8.05
C SER A 481 -7.12 6.54 9.14
N TYR A 482 -6.67 6.21 10.35
CA TYR A 482 -7.46 6.22 11.58
C TYR A 482 -7.04 7.39 12.47
N THR A 483 -7.97 7.87 13.29
CA THR A 483 -7.71 8.91 14.29
C THR A 483 -8.29 8.41 15.62
N LEU A 484 -7.46 7.74 16.40
CA LEU A 484 -7.84 6.89 17.53
C LEU A 484 -7.78 7.66 18.84
N THR A 485 -8.87 7.63 19.63
CA THR A 485 -8.94 8.31 20.94
C THR A 485 -8.84 7.28 22.06
N CYS A 486 -7.91 7.48 22.98
CA CYS A 486 -7.64 6.61 24.15
C CYS A 486 -7.32 7.50 25.38
N LEU A 487 -6.95 6.91 26.52
CA LEU A 487 -6.40 7.64 27.67
C LEU A 487 -5.02 8.25 27.35
N ILE A 488 -4.58 9.24 28.13
CA ILE A 488 -3.32 9.95 27.85
C ILE A 488 -2.10 9.04 28.04
N GLU A 489 -2.09 8.19 29.08
CA GLU A 489 -1.06 7.18 29.31
C GLU A 489 -1.04 6.14 28.17
N GLU A 490 -2.18 5.51 27.88
CA GLU A 490 -2.35 4.56 26.77
C GLU A 490 -1.83 5.11 25.44
N VAL A 491 -2.03 6.40 25.12
CA VAL A 491 -1.53 6.98 23.86
C VAL A 491 0.00 7.06 23.82
N HIS A 492 0.67 7.38 24.94
CA HIS A 492 2.14 7.38 24.96
C HIS A 492 2.70 5.96 24.85
N GLU A 493 2.08 5.01 25.52
CA GLU A 493 2.42 3.59 25.44
C GLU A 493 2.24 3.05 24.02
N TRP A 494 1.07 3.25 23.40
CA TRP A 494 0.79 2.81 22.02
C TRP A 494 1.74 3.44 21.02
N VAL A 495 2.01 4.75 21.11
CA VAL A 495 2.98 5.41 20.22
C VAL A 495 4.37 4.82 20.41
N SER A 496 4.88 4.74 21.65
CA SER A 496 6.21 4.20 21.93
C SER A 496 6.38 2.73 21.51
N LYS A 497 5.40 1.86 21.81
CA LYS A 497 5.43 0.44 21.41
C LYS A 497 5.35 0.29 19.88
N ILE A 498 4.53 1.09 19.18
CA ILE A 498 4.49 1.10 17.72
C ILE A 498 5.81 1.61 17.11
N GLU A 499 6.38 2.73 17.58
CA GLU A 499 7.64 3.28 17.06
C GLU A 499 8.81 2.31 17.24
N ASN A 500 8.95 1.70 18.42
CA ASN A 500 10.00 0.73 18.70
C ASN A 500 9.85 -0.54 17.85
N ALA A 501 8.63 -1.07 17.71
CA ALA A 501 8.37 -2.22 16.85
C ALA A 501 8.66 -1.90 15.38
N MET A 502 8.24 -0.74 14.88
CA MET A 502 8.52 -0.27 13.52
C MET A 502 10.03 -0.15 13.26
N LYS A 503 10.78 0.40 14.21
CA LYS A 503 12.24 0.52 14.12
C LYS A 503 12.91 -0.86 14.04
N GLN A 504 12.59 -1.77 14.97
CA GLN A 504 13.13 -3.14 14.98
C GLN A 504 12.81 -3.90 13.69
N HIS A 505 11.59 -3.76 13.15
CA HIS A 505 11.18 -4.39 11.89
C HIS A 505 11.90 -3.82 10.66
N LEU A 506 12.19 -2.51 10.64
CA LEU A 506 13.00 -1.88 9.59
C LEU A 506 14.48 -2.31 9.66
N GLU A 507 15.04 -2.41 10.86
CA GLU A 507 16.40 -2.93 11.10
C GLU A 507 16.52 -4.42 10.74
N TYR A 508 15.50 -5.23 11.01
CA TYR A 508 15.44 -6.62 10.54
C TYR A 508 15.37 -6.72 9.01
N LEU A 509 14.57 -5.86 8.35
CA LEU A 509 14.43 -5.87 6.89
C LEU A 509 15.72 -5.44 6.17
N SER A 510 16.48 -4.48 6.70
CA SER A 510 17.75 -4.06 6.09
C SER A 510 18.87 -5.09 6.23
N VAL A 511 18.82 -5.94 7.27
CA VAL A 511 19.79 -7.03 7.51
C VAL A 511 19.42 -8.33 6.75
N THR A 512 18.17 -8.50 6.33
CA THR A 512 17.70 -9.75 5.69
C THR A 512 17.51 -9.70 4.17
N GLN A 513 17.68 -8.54 3.52
CA GLN A 513 17.53 -8.38 2.06
C GLN A 513 18.86 -8.35 1.28
N ASP A 514 19.75 -9.31 1.55
CA ASP A 514 20.98 -9.49 0.77
C ASP A 514 20.78 -10.43 -0.43
N THR A 515 20.13 -9.90 -1.48
CA THR A 515 20.46 -10.20 -2.90
C THR A 515 19.73 -9.21 -3.84
N GLU A 516 20.45 -8.69 -4.84
CA GLU A 516 19.94 -7.85 -5.95
C GLU A 516 19.33 -6.45 -5.63
N LEU A 517 19.50 -5.89 -4.43
CA LEU A 517 19.10 -4.51 -4.13
C LEU A 517 20.29 -3.60 -3.82
N THR A 518 20.46 -2.53 -4.60
CA THR A 518 21.60 -1.61 -4.54
C THR A 518 21.69 -0.84 -3.22
N GLU A 519 22.92 -0.57 -2.77
CA GLU A 519 23.27 0.10 -1.51
C GLU A 519 22.51 1.43 -1.30
N GLU A 520 22.21 2.17 -2.38
CA GLU A 520 21.41 3.41 -2.34
C GLU A 520 19.97 3.24 -1.81
N LYS A 521 19.38 2.04 -1.89
CA LYS A 521 18.05 1.76 -1.33
C LYS A 521 18.14 1.56 0.18
N ASN A 522 19.08 0.73 0.63
CA ASN A 522 19.26 0.41 2.05
C ASN A 522 19.66 1.67 2.84
N ALA A 523 20.51 2.54 2.27
CA ALA A 523 20.86 3.84 2.84
C ALA A 523 19.67 4.80 3.05
N LYS A 524 18.52 4.56 2.39
CA LYS A 524 17.30 5.38 2.48
C LYS A 524 16.18 4.77 3.34
N MET A 525 16.37 3.57 3.90
CA MET A 525 15.40 2.91 4.79
C MET A 525 15.60 3.29 6.28
N THR A 526 15.78 4.57 6.57
CA THR A 526 15.83 5.10 7.94
C THR A 526 14.47 5.66 8.38
N TYR A 527 14.16 5.56 9.67
CA TYR A 527 12.88 6.05 10.24
C TYR A 527 12.60 7.53 9.96
N ALA A 528 13.67 8.34 9.86
CA ALA A 528 13.62 9.77 9.55
C ALA A 528 13.30 10.11 8.08
N ASN A 529 13.25 9.13 7.18
CA ASN A 529 12.84 9.35 5.79
C ASN A 529 11.30 9.25 5.67
N PRO A 530 10.58 10.31 5.23
CA PRO A 530 9.13 10.24 5.04
C PRO A 530 8.72 9.21 3.97
N SER A 531 9.60 8.95 3.01
CA SER A 531 9.38 8.01 1.92
C SER A 531 10.00 6.63 2.21
N ARG A 532 9.20 5.57 2.16
CA ARG A 532 9.64 4.18 2.43
C ARG A 532 9.34 3.26 1.26
N PHE A 533 10.25 2.32 0.97
CA PHE A 533 10.02 1.28 -0.03
C PHE A 533 9.28 0.09 0.57
N GLY A 534 8.31 -0.49 -0.15
CA GLY A 534 7.60 -1.69 0.31
C GLY A 534 6.55 -2.22 -0.65
N THR A 535 6.08 -3.44 -0.37
CA THR A 535 5.06 -4.14 -1.18
C THR A 535 3.76 -4.31 -0.38
N TYR A 536 2.64 -3.91 -0.96
CA TYR A 536 1.30 -4.14 -0.41
C TYR A 536 0.38 -4.85 -1.41
N LYS A 537 -0.39 -5.82 -0.90
CA LYS A 537 -1.45 -6.51 -1.66
C LYS A 537 -2.81 -6.02 -1.17
N PHE A 538 -3.53 -5.36 -2.06
CA PHE A 538 -4.83 -4.77 -1.77
C PHE A 538 -5.95 -5.82 -1.72
N PRO A 539 -7.08 -5.56 -1.02
CA PRO A 539 -8.21 -6.50 -0.94
C PRO A 539 -8.92 -6.83 -2.27
N ASN A 540 -8.59 -6.13 -3.36
CA ASN A 540 -9.05 -6.41 -4.73
C ASN A 540 -8.01 -7.19 -5.57
N SER A 541 -7.03 -7.82 -4.92
CA SER A 541 -5.87 -8.51 -5.53
C SER A 541 -4.89 -7.62 -6.30
N ALA A 542 -5.11 -6.31 -6.39
CA ALA A 542 -4.10 -5.40 -6.91
C ALA A 542 -2.86 -5.42 -6.00
N THR A 543 -1.67 -5.20 -6.57
CA THR A 543 -0.40 -5.20 -5.84
C THR A 543 0.41 -3.96 -6.20
N TYR A 544 0.89 -3.24 -5.21
CA TYR A 544 1.86 -2.15 -5.38
C TYR A 544 3.20 -2.54 -4.76
N THR A 545 4.29 -2.35 -5.50
CA THR A 545 5.68 -2.51 -5.04
C THR A 545 6.46 -1.27 -5.45
N GLY A 546 6.82 -0.42 -4.49
CA GLY A 546 7.42 0.88 -4.80
C GLY A 546 7.67 1.73 -3.56
N TRP A 547 7.90 3.01 -3.80
CA TRP A 547 8.04 4.03 -2.75
C TRP A 547 6.67 4.58 -2.32
N TRP A 548 6.52 4.78 -1.01
CA TRP A 548 5.31 5.27 -0.36
C TRP A 548 5.65 6.47 0.52
N ASN A 549 4.78 7.46 0.58
CA ASN A 549 4.90 8.62 1.46
C ASN A 549 3.56 8.88 2.15
N ASN A 550 3.51 8.84 3.49
CA ASN A 550 2.29 9.01 4.28
C ASN A 550 1.08 8.18 3.78
N GLY A 551 1.32 6.92 3.38
CA GLY A 551 0.29 6.02 2.87
C GLY A 551 -0.11 6.20 1.40
N GLU A 552 0.40 7.23 0.70
CA GLU A 552 0.20 7.45 -0.74
C GLU A 552 1.38 6.91 -1.56
N PHE A 553 1.17 6.52 -2.83
CA PHE A 553 2.29 6.16 -3.73
C PHE A 553 3.03 7.43 -4.18
N GLU A 554 4.35 7.45 -4.08
CA GLU A 554 5.18 8.63 -4.40
C GLU A 554 6.54 8.18 -4.95
N GLY A 555 6.99 8.76 -6.07
CA GLY A 555 8.20 8.29 -6.75
C GLY A 555 7.97 6.97 -7.51
N SER A 556 9.04 6.20 -7.76
CA SER A 556 8.99 5.06 -8.67
C SER A 556 8.40 3.78 -8.04
N GLY A 557 7.55 3.07 -8.79
CA GLY A 557 6.99 1.79 -8.37
C GLY A 557 6.34 1.00 -9.51
N THR A 558 5.93 -0.21 -9.17
CA THR A 558 5.15 -1.13 -10.00
C THR A 558 3.76 -1.28 -9.40
N PHE A 559 2.71 -1.11 -10.21
CA PHE A 559 1.33 -1.30 -9.80
C PHE A 559 0.62 -2.28 -10.75
N CYS A 560 0.27 -3.45 -10.20
CA CYS A 560 -0.49 -4.48 -10.90
C CYS A 560 -1.97 -4.37 -10.52
N PHE A 561 -2.85 -4.17 -11.49
CA PHE A 561 -4.29 -3.98 -11.30
C PHE A 561 -5.09 -4.59 -12.45
N PHE A 562 -6.09 -5.43 -12.16
CA PHE A 562 -6.91 -6.12 -13.18
C PHE A 562 -6.05 -6.74 -14.32
N ASP A 563 -5.03 -7.52 -13.93
CA ASP A 563 -4.03 -8.16 -14.78
C ASP A 563 -3.21 -7.22 -15.70
N SER A 564 -3.41 -5.91 -15.59
CA SER A 564 -2.61 -4.86 -16.21
C SER A 564 -1.47 -4.45 -15.28
N VAL A 565 -0.31 -4.07 -15.82
CA VAL A 565 0.90 -3.74 -15.05
C VAL A 565 1.46 -2.39 -15.48
N PHE A 566 1.42 -1.42 -14.56
CA PHE A 566 2.16 -0.17 -14.66
C PHE A 566 3.53 -0.28 -13.99
N VAL A 567 4.57 0.24 -14.63
CA VAL A 567 5.91 0.44 -14.06
C VAL A 567 6.34 1.87 -14.36
N GLY A 568 6.55 2.70 -13.35
CA GLY A 568 6.88 4.10 -13.55
C GLY A 568 6.80 4.94 -12.29
N SER A 569 6.73 6.26 -12.46
CA SER A 569 6.63 7.20 -11.35
C SER A 569 5.19 7.55 -10.97
N PHE A 570 5.02 7.86 -9.69
CA PHE A 570 3.78 8.27 -9.04
C PHE A 570 4.00 9.58 -8.28
N SER A 571 2.91 10.33 -8.07
CA SER A 571 2.83 11.33 -7.01
C SER A 571 1.41 11.37 -6.47
N LYS A 572 1.26 11.38 -5.14
CA LYS A 572 -0.03 11.33 -4.44
C LYS A 572 -0.96 10.20 -4.90
N SER A 573 -0.39 9.00 -5.05
CA SER A 573 -1.04 7.80 -5.57
C SER A 573 -1.48 7.83 -7.05
N LEU A 574 -1.24 8.92 -7.79
CA LEU A 574 -1.55 9.03 -9.22
C LEU A 574 -0.28 8.82 -10.07
N LYS A 575 -0.39 8.16 -11.22
CA LYS A 575 0.73 8.01 -12.17
C LYS A 575 1.16 9.39 -12.68
N ASN A 576 2.46 9.71 -12.58
CA ASN A 576 3.00 11.05 -12.84
C ASN A 576 4.47 10.99 -13.26
N GLY A 577 4.89 11.76 -14.26
CA GLY A 577 6.20 11.59 -14.91
C GLY A 577 6.25 10.38 -15.83
N HIS A 578 7.41 9.82 -16.12
CA HIS A 578 7.51 8.68 -17.06
C HIS A 578 7.00 7.36 -16.48
N GLY A 579 6.39 6.53 -17.33
CA GLY A 579 5.98 5.17 -16.99
C GLY A 579 5.46 4.35 -18.17
N VAL A 580 5.57 3.04 -18.05
CA VAL A 580 5.06 2.02 -18.97
C VAL A 580 3.79 1.41 -18.40
N LEU A 581 2.70 1.33 -19.18
CA LEU A 581 1.49 0.58 -18.85
C LEU A 581 1.28 -0.54 -19.87
N ASN A 582 1.40 -1.78 -19.41
CA ASN A 582 0.95 -2.97 -20.12
C ASN A 582 -0.51 -3.23 -19.74
N TYR A 583 -1.42 -3.11 -20.69
CA TYR A 583 -2.84 -3.37 -20.49
C TYR A 583 -3.14 -4.87 -20.65
N VAL A 584 -4.15 -5.37 -19.93
CA VAL A 584 -4.67 -6.76 -20.08
C VAL A 584 -5.19 -7.06 -21.50
N THR A 585 -5.48 -6.04 -22.30
CA THR A 585 -5.81 -6.14 -23.73
C THR A 585 -4.60 -6.50 -24.62
N GLY A 586 -3.37 -6.44 -24.09
CA GLY A 586 -2.12 -6.56 -24.83
C GLY A 586 -1.62 -5.24 -25.44
N GLU A 587 -2.31 -4.13 -25.21
CA GLU A 587 -1.84 -2.79 -25.55
C GLU A 587 -0.70 -2.38 -24.60
N VAL A 588 0.28 -1.62 -25.09
CA VAL A 588 1.40 -1.12 -24.28
C VAL A 588 1.58 0.37 -24.54
N TYR A 589 1.46 1.19 -23.49
CA TYR A 589 1.85 2.60 -23.54
C TYR A 589 3.19 2.81 -22.82
N GLU A 590 4.12 3.52 -23.42
CA GLU A 590 5.36 4.00 -22.81
C GLU A 590 5.48 5.51 -23.04
N GLY A 591 5.53 6.31 -21.98
CA GLY A 591 5.58 7.76 -22.12
C GLY A 591 5.44 8.53 -20.82
N GLU A 592 5.13 9.81 -20.94
CA GLU A 592 4.82 10.71 -19.83
C GLU A 592 3.37 10.54 -19.35
N TRP A 593 3.19 10.68 -18.05
CA TRP A 593 1.91 10.61 -17.34
C TRP A 593 1.74 11.85 -16.49
N LYS A 594 0.47 12.23 -16.30
CA LYS A 594 0.07 13.26 -15.35
C LYS A 594 -1.33 12.95 -14.85
N ASP A 595 -1.49 12.95 -13.53
CA ASP A 595 -2.78 12.80 -12.84
C ASP A 595 -3.58 11.59 -13.39
N ASP A 596 -2.91 10.43 -13.44
CA ASP A 596 -3.35 9.14 -13.99
C ASP A 596 -3.57 9.04 -15.52
N LYS A 597 -3.37 10.13 -16.27
CA LYS A 597 -3.59 10.21 -17.72
C LYS A 597 -2.27 10.28 -18.51
N GLN A 598 -2.30 9.81 -19.75
CA GLN A 598 -1.21 9.99 -20.72
C GLN A 598 -1.06 11.48 -21.05
N ASN A 599 0.17 11.97 -21.07
CA ASN A 599 0.52 13.38 -21.33
C ASN A 599 1.89 13.45 -22.04
N GLY A 600 2.41 14.66 -22.30
CA GLY A 600 3.79 14.84 -22.79
C GLY A 600 4.12 14.02 -24.05
N GLN A 601 5.30 13.44 -24.15
CA GLN A 601 5.66 12.45 -25.19
C GLN A 601 5.26 11.03 -24.80
N GLY A 602 4.78 10.24 -25.75
CA GLY A 602 4.58 8.80 -25.53
C GLY A 602 4.27 7.98 -26.78
N THR A 603 4.57 6.69 -26.69
CA THR A 603 4.26 5.66 -27.68
C THR A 603 3.15 4.74 -27.16
N LEU A 604 2.13 4.49 -27.96
CA LEU A 604 1.12 3.44 -27.75
C LEU A 604 1.26 2.39 -28.85
N THR A 605 1.56 1.15 -28.46
CA THR A 605 1.62 -0.03 -29.33
C THR A 605 0.41 -0.91 -29.08
N PHE A 606 -0.25 -1.35 -30.15
CA PHE A 606 -1.42 -2.21 -30.12
C PHE A 606 -1.05 -3.70 -30.34
N PRO A 607 -1.90 -4.66 -29.89
CA PRO A 607 -1.63 -6.10 -30.05
C PRO A 607 -1.43 -6.59 -31.49
N ASN A 608 -1.92 -5.83 -32.47
CA ASN A 608 -1.76 -6.13 -33.89
C ASN A 608 -0.43 -5.59 -34.48
N GLY A 609 0.36 -4.83 -33.71
CA GLY A 609 1.60 -4.20 -34.16
C GLY A 609 1.43 -2.79 -34.75
N ASP A 610 0.21 -2.26 -34.81
CA ASP A 610 0.01 -0.83 -35.06
C ASP A 610 0.62 -0.03 -33.88
N ASN A 611 1.21 1.13 -34.16
CA ASN A 611 1.80 2.00 -33.14
C ASN A 611 1.55 3.48 -33.43
N TYR A 612 1.41 4.27 -32.38
CA TYR A 612 1.43 5.72 -32.42
C TYR A 612 2.55 6.25 -31.52
N THR A 613 3.38 7.17 -32.01
CA THR A 613 4.40 7.88 -31.23
C THR A 613 4.25 9.38 -31.42
N GLY A 614 4.08 10.14 -30.34
CA GLY A 614 3.94 11.59 -30.42
C GLY A 614 3.47 12.22 -29.11
N ASN A 615 2.95 13.44 -29.20
CA ASN A 615 2.45 14.15 -28.03
C ASN A 615 1.08 13.60 -27.58
N TRP A 616 0.86 13.62 -26.27
CA TRP A 616 -0.40 13.27 -25.62
C TRP A 616 -0.89 14.43 -24.76
N LEU A 617 -2.21 14.57 -24.65
CA LEU A 617 -2.84 15.50 -23.73
C LEU A 617 -4.08 14.86 -23.11
N ASP A 618 -4.06 14.74 -21.79
CA ASP A 618 -5.21 14.33 -20.99
C ASP A 618 -5.80 12.94 -21.30
N GLY A 619 -5.01 12.05 -21.90
CA GLY A 619 -5.41 10.71 -22.37
C GLY A 619 -5.72 10.59 -23.87
N MET A 620 -5.52 11.66 -24.65
CA MET A 620 -5.78 11.68 -26.10
C MET A 620 -4.52 12.09 -26.88
N LYS A 621 -4.37 11.61 -28.12
CA LYS A 621 -3.32 12.03 -29.04
C LYS A 621 -3.46 13.52 -29.37
N HIS A 622 -2.35 14.23 -29.37
CA HIS A 622 -2.32 15.68 -29.53
C HIS A 622 -1.02 16.15 -30.22
N GLY A 623 -0.86 17.47 -30.42
CA GLY A 623 0.39 18.07 -30.87
C GLY A 623 0.90 17.46 -32.18
N LYS A 624 2.16 17.01 -32.20
CA LYS A 624 2.75 16.30 -33.34
C LYS A 624 2.89 14.81 -33.03
N GLY A 625 2.64 13.95 -34.00
CA GLY A 625 2.81 12.51 -33.84
C GLY A 625 2.71 11.72 -35.14
N ALA A 626 3.28 10.51 -35.11
CA ALA A 626 3.22 9.53 -36.16
C ALA A 626 2.31 8.35 -35.76
N LEU A 627 1.50 7.85 -36.69
CA LEU A 627 0.78 6.58 -36.60
C LEU A 627 1.33 5.66 -37.69
N THR A 628 1.76 4.46 -37.33
CA THR A 628 2.18 3.40 -38.26
C THR A 628 1.27 2.20 -38.07
N CYS A 629 0.49 1.85 -39.10
CA CYS A 629 -0.29 0.62 -39.09
C CYS A 629 0.50 -0.52 -39.73
N ILE A 630 0.48 -1.73 -39.15
CA ILE A 630 1.21 -2.90 -39.67
C ILE A 630 0.79 -3.28 -41.09
N LEU A 631 -0.42 -2.88 -41.50
CA LEU A 631 -0.97 -3.11 -42.84
C LEU A 631 -0.38 -2.19 -43.93
N GLY A 632 0.48 -1.23 -43.55
CA GLY A 632 1.23 -0.36 -44.45
C GLY A 632 0.65 1.05 -44.65
N ASP A 633 -0.40 1.41 -43.91
CA ASP A 633 -0.90 2.79 -43.84
C ASP A 633 -0.11 3.57 -42.76
N THR A 634 0.33 4.79 -43.06
CA THR A 634 1.11 5.65 -42.16
C THR A 634 0.61 7.09 -42.18
N TYR A 635 0.64 7.75 -41.03
CA TYR A 635 0.37 9.19 -40.92
C TYR A 635 1.48 9.87 -40.09
N VAL A 636 1.97 11.02 -40.53
CA VAL A 636 2.90 11.87 -39.77
C VAL A 636 2.42 13.31 -39.87
N GLY A 637 2.04 13.91 -38.74
CA GLY A 637 1.47 15.26 -38.76
C GLY A 637 1.00 15.75 -37.40
N GLU A 638 0.08 16.71 -37.43
CA GLU A 638 -0.56 17.27 -36.26
C GLU A 638 -1.82 16.48 -35.83
N TRP A 639 -2.12 16.50 -34.53
CA TRP A 639 -3.20 15.73 -33.91
C TRP A 639 -3.97 16.55 -32.89
N ALA A 640 -5.28 16.33 -32.80
CA ALA A 640 -6.11 16.84 -31.72
C ALA A 640 -7.26 15.89 -31.40
N ASN A 641 -7.43 15.53 -30.12
CA ASN A 641 -8.51 14.68 -29.63
C ASN A 641 -8.60 13.35 -30.42
N ASP A 642 -7.47 12.65 -30.54
CA ASP A 642 -7.33 11.37 -31.28
C ASP A 642 -7.56 11.44 -32.81
N HIS A 643 -7.70 12.64 -33.38
CA HIS A 643 -7.88 12.84 -34.82
C HIS A 643 -6.71 13.60 -35.46
N PRO A 644 -6.30 13.23 -36.70
CA PRO A 644 -5.47 14.06 -37.55
C PRO A 644 -6.05 15.47 -37.73
N GLN A 645 -5.20 16.48 -37.57
CA GLN A 645 -5.56 17.90 -37.56
C GLN A 645 -4.38 18.70 -38.15
N GLY A 646 -4.58 19.93 -38.62
CA GLY A 646 -3.47 20.79 -39.06
C GLY A 646 -2.72 20.21 -40.26
N LEU A 647 -1.40 20.40 -40.33
CA LEU A 647 -0.59 19.85 -41.43
C LEU A 647 -0.17 18.40 -41.17
N GLY A 648 -0.30 17.53 -42.18
CA GLY A 648 0.18 16.15 -42.09
C GLY A 648 0.24 15.39 -43.40
N GLU A 649 1.16 14.44 -43.45
CA GLU A 649 1.35 13.49 -44.54
C GLU A 649 0.73 12.13 -44.19
N MET A 650 0.06 11.52 -45.16
CA MET A 650 -0.55 10.18 -45.09
C MET A 650 -0.04 9.34 -46.25
N GLY A 651 0.73 8.30 -45.95
CA GLY A 651 1.06 7.23 -46.88
C GLY A 651 0.02 6.13 -46.77
N TYR A 652 -0.69 5.82 -47.85
CA TYR A 652 -1.63 4.70 -47.88
C TYR A 652 -0.93 3.45 -48.40
N ARG A 653 -1.33 2.28 -47.89
CA ARG A 653 -0.86 0.94 -48.32
C ARG A 653 -1.10 0.62 -49.79
N SER A 654 -1.89 1.44 -50.49
CA SER A 654 -2.10 1.40 -51.93
C SER A 654 -0.94 2.01 -52.74
N GLY A 655 -0.02 2.72 -52.10
CA GLY A 655 0.99 3.58 -52.73
C GLY A 655 0.49 5.01 -53.01
N GLN A 656 -0.73 5.37 -52.60
CA GLN A 656 -1.19 6.77 -52.62
C GLN A 656 -0.51 7.55 -51.49
N VAL A 657 -0.18 8.82 -51.74
CA VAL A 657 0.32 9.74 -50.72
C VAL A 657 -0.55 11.00 -50.72
N TYR A 658 -0.88 11.51 -49.53
CA TYR A 658 -1.47 12.84 -49.34
C TYR A 658 -0.57 13.67 -48.43
N ASN A 659 -0.22 14.89 -48.83
CA ASN A 659 0.44 15.87 -47.97
C ASN A 659 -0.36 17.17 -48.03
N GLY A 660 -0.89 17.61 -46.88
CA GLY A 660 -1.80 18.74 -46.83
C GLY A 660 -2.44 18.94 -45.46
N ASN A 661 -3.56 19.66 -45.45
CA ASN A 661 -4.28 19.99 -44.22
C ASN A 661 -5.33 18.94 -43.85
N TRP A 662 -5.55 18.79 -42.55
CA TRP A 662 -6.49 17.86 -41.94
C TRP A 662 -7.38 18.58 -40.94
N GLU A 663 -8.64 18.17 -40.88
CA GLU A 663 -9.56 18.60 -39.84
C GLU A 663 -10.46 17.43 -39.41
N ASN A 664 -10.48 17.13 -38.11
CA ASN A 664 -11.23 16.01 -37.51
C ASN A 664 -11.01 14.67 -38.24
N GLY A 665 -9.77 14.38 -38.67
CA GLY A 665 -9.42 13.15 -39.39
C GLY A 665 -9.76 13.12 -40.88
N LEU A 666 -10.26 14.22 -41.45
CA LEU A 666 -10.57 14.34 -42.88
C LEU A 666 -9.64 15.34 -43.56
N ARG A 667 -9.24 15.05 -44.81
CA ARG A 667 -8.51 15.99 -45.67
C ARG A 667 -9.31 17.28 -45.86
N HIS A 668 -8.69 18.43 -45.58
CA HIS A 668 -9.35 19.73 -45.65
C HIS A 668 -8.39 20.82 -46.18
N HIS A 669 -8.86 22.06 -46.32
CA HIS A 669 -8.13 23.21 -46.86
C HIS A 669 -7.26 22.84 -48.08
N TYR A 670 -6.00 23.25 -48.15
CA TYR A 670 -5.11 22.93 -49.28
C TYR A 670 -4.36 21.61 -49.05
N GLY A 671 -4.21 20.80 -50.10
CA GLY A 671 -3.38 19.60 -50.06
C GLY A 671 -3.13 18.94 -51.41
N ILE A 672 -1.98 18.25 -51.49
CA ILE A 672 -1.51 17.50 -52.65
C ILE A 672 -1.81 16.02 -52.43
N MET A 673 -2.35 15.34 -53.45
CA MET A 673 -2.52 13.90 -53.49
C MET A 673 -1.81 13.32 -54.71
N ILE A 674 -0.92 12.35 -54.49
CA ILE A 674 -0.21 11.61 -55.53
C ILE A 674 -0.71 10.16 -55.54
N SER A 675 -0.97 9.63 -56.73
CA SER A 675 -1.36 8.24 -56.95
C SER A 675 -0.15 7.34 -57.26
N PRO A 676 -0.25 6.01 -57.10
CA PRO A 676 0.84 5.08 -57.45
C PRO A 676 1.15 5.09 -58.95
N THR A 677 0.17 5.52 -59.75
CA THR A 677 0.23 5.68 -61.21
C THR A 677 0.80 7.04 -61.66
N GLY A 678 1.17 7.93 -60.73
CA GLY A 678 1.75 9.24 -61.02
C GLY A 678 0.73 10.36 -61.27
N GLU A 679 -0.58 10.08 -61.34
CA GLU A 679 -1.61 11.13 -61.33
C GLU A 679 -1.47 11.95 -60.05
N LYS A 680 -1.52 13.29 -60.16
CA LYS A 680 -1.35 14.24 -59.07
C LYS A 680 -2.51 15.24 -59.02
N TYR A 681 -3.19 15.33 -57.89
CA TYR A 681 -4.07 16.46 -57.57
C TYR A 681 -3.36 17.44 -56.63
N GLU A 682 -3.56 18.73 -56.85
CA GLU A 682 -3.06 19.83 -56.01
C GLU A 682 -4.13 20.92 -55.94
N GLY A 683 -4.71 21.15 -54.75
CA GLY A 683 -5.82 22.09 -54.61
C GLY A 683 -6.57 21.98 -53.28
N GLU A 684 -7.79 22.52 -53.28
CA GLU A 684 -8.67 22.61 -52.12
C GLU A 684 -9.46 21.31 -51.86
N TRP A 685 -9.70 21.02 -50.58
CA TRP A 685 -10.40 19.86 -50.06
C TRP A 685 -11.44 20.26 -49.02
N VAL A 686 -12.62 19.64 -49.05
CA VAL A 686 -13.68 19.80 -48.04
C VAL A 686 -14.13 18.42 -47.58
N ALA A 687 -14.08 18.14 -46.28
CA ALA A 687 -14.53 16.89 -45.67
C ALA A 687 -14.06 15.61 -46.42
N GLY A 688 -12.81 15.59 -46.90
CA GLY A 688 -12.24 14.46 -47.63
C GLY A 688 -12.51 14.42 -49.14
N VAL A 689 -13.25 15.36 -49.74
CA VAL A 689 -13.46 15.44 -51.21
C VAL A 689 -12.84 16.69 -51.84
N ARG A 690 -12.48 16.61 -53.13
CA ARG A 690 -11.95 17.75 -53.91
C ARG A 690 -13.00 18.85 -54.03
N HIS A 691 -12.61 20.09 -53.77
CA HIS A 691 -13.48 21.27 -53.79
C HIS A 691 -12.70 22.51 -54.26
N GLY A 692 -13.32 23.70 -54.25
CA GLY A 692 -12.62 24.98 -54.40
C GLY A 692 -11.88 25.09 -55.74
N LYS A 693 -10.64 25.62 -55.74
CA LYS A 693 -9.72 25.56 -56.89
C LYS A 693 -8.78 24.37 -56.77
N GLY A 694 -8.43 23.77 -57.90
CA GLY A 694 -7.40 22.74 -57.94
C GLY A 694 -7.01 22.30 -59.34
N ARG A 695 -5.79 21.77 -59.42
CA ARG A 695 -5.19 21.19 -60.62
C ARG A 695 -5.11 19.67 -60.47
N MET A 696 -5.49 18.95 -61.51
CA MET A 696 -5.31 17.50 -61.64
C MET A 696 -4.43 17.22 -62.86
N GLU A 697 -3.30 16.58 -62.65
CA GLU A 697 -2.34 16.15 -63.67
C GLU A 697 -2.49 14.64 -63.83
N TYR A 698 -2.89 14.16 -65.01
CA TYR A 698 -3.23 12.74 -65.23
C TYR A 698 -2.01 11.96 -65.73
N PHE A 699 -1.43 12.43 -66.84
CA PHE A 699 -0.20 11.93 -67.45
C PHE A 699 0.37 13.04 -68.37
N GLU A 700 1.55 12.83 -68.95
CA GLU A 700 2.28 13.72 -69.87
C GLU A 700 1.48 14.90 -70.46
N ASN A 701 1.65 16.10 -69.87
CA ASN A 701 1.01 17.37 -70.26
C ASN A 701 -0.54 17.40 -70.29
N CYS A 702 -1.22 16.34 -69.88
CA CYS A 702 -2.67 16.23 -69.84
C CYS A 702 -3.17 16.55 -68.42
N TYR A 703 -3.82 17.70 -68.26
CA TYR A 703 -4.25 18.23 -66.96
C TYR A 703 -5.60 18.94 -67.01
N TYR A 704 -6.28 19.04 -65.88
CA TYR A 704 -7.36 19.99 -65.61
C TYR A 704 -6.87 21.03 -64.60
N ASP A 705 -7.19 22.30 -64.82
CA ASP A 705 -6.90 23.42 -63.91
C ASP A 705 -8.13 24.33 -63.85
N GLY A 706 -8.80 24.38 -62.69
CA GLY A 706 -10.11 25.02 -62.56
C GLY A 706 -10.78 24.80 -61.20
N TYR A 707 -12.09 25.00 -61.15
CA TYR A 707 -12.87 24.76 -59.93
C TYR A 707 -13.35 23.31 -59.80
N TRP A 708 -13.48 22.85 -58.56
CA TRP A 708 -13.98 21.53 -58.19
C TRP A 708 -15.16 21.68 -57.24
N LYS A 709 -16.12 20.77 -57.36
CA LYS A 709 -17.22 20.65 -56.42
C LYS A 709 -17.59 19.18 -56.21
N ASP A 710 -17.68 18.79 -54.95
CA ASP A 710 -18.11 17.46 -54.50
C ASP A 710 -17.36 16.30 -55.19
N GLY A 711 -16.08 16.51 -55.52
CA GLY A 711 -15.22 15.58 -56.24
C GLY A 711 -15.11 15.78 -57.75
N TYR A 712 -16.01 16.53 -58.39
CA TYR A 712 -16.11 16.69 -59.85
C TYR A 712 -15.62 18.06 -60.34
N LYS A 713 -15.24 18.17 -61.62
CA LYS A 713 -14.95 19.45 -62.29
C LYS A 713 -16.22 20.31 -62.33
N HIS A 714 -16.06 21.59 -62.00
CA HIS A 714 -17.17 22.53 -61.90
C HIS A 714 -16.73 23.96 -62.24
N GLY A 715 -17.67 24.91 -62.36
CA GLY A 715 -17.34 26.32 -62.58
C GLY A 715 -16.48 26.53 -63.83
N LYS A 716 -15.47 27.39 -63.75
CA LYS A 716 -14.55 27.67 -64.88
C LYS A 716 -13.28 26.82 -64.79
N GLY A 717 -12.81 26.28 -65.91
CA GLY A 717 -11.57 25.50 -65.94
C GLY A 717 -11.01 25.27 -67.34
N THR A 718 -9.68 25.18 -67.39
CA THR A 718 -8.92 24.68 -68.55
C THR A 718 -8.77 23.15 -68.44
N TYR A 719 -8.93 22.43 -69.55
CA TYR A 719 -8.59 21.02 -69.67
C TYR A 719 -7.71 20.82 -70.90
N VAL A 720 -6.52 20.24 -70.72
CA VAL A 720 -5.60 19.85 -71.79
C VAL A 720 -5.59 18.32 -71.89
N SER A 721 -5.70 17.83 -73.13
CA SER A 721 -5.83 16.42 -73.48
C SER A 721 -5.19 16.16 -74.86
N PRO A 722 -4.97 14.90 -75.26
CA PRO A 722 -4.45 14.58 -76.60
C PRO A 722 -5.41 15.00 -77.74
N GLU A 723 -6.70 15.20 -77.45
CA GLU A 723 -7.69 15.74 -78.40
C GLU A 723 -7.56 17.26 -78.59
N GLY A 724 -7.03 17.97 -77.60
CA GLY A 724 -6.93 19.43 -77.58
C GLY A 724 -7.09 20.08 -76.21
N ARG A 725 -7.19 21.42 -76.22
CA ARG A 725 -7.39 22.27 -75.05
C ARG A 725 -8.80 22.86 -75.04
N TYR A 726 -9.57 22.58 -73.99
CA TYR A 726 -10.79 23.29 -73.64
C TYR A 726 -10.52 24.37 -72.59
N GLU A 727 -11.19 25.51 -72.68
CA GLU A 727 -11.26 26.54 -71.65
C GLU A 727 -12.68 27.10 -71.61
N GLY A 728 -13.38 26.93 -70.48
CA GLY A 728 -14.78 27.30 -70.37
C GLY A 728 -15.44 26.80 -69.08
N GLU A 729 -16.75 26.66 -69.12
CA GLU A 729 -17.58 26.27 -67.99
C GLU A 729 -17.85 24.75 -67.93
N TRP A 730 -17.95 24.24 -66.69
CA TRP A 730 -18.05 22.81 -66.36
C TRP A 730 -19.15 22.56 -65.34
N VAL A 731 -19.91 21.47 -65.52
CA VAL A 731 -20.90 20.99 -64.56
C VAL A 731 -20.82 19.46 -64.46
N VAL A 732 -20.29 18.96 -63.33
CA VAL A 732 -20.20 17.52 -63.00
C VAL A 732 -19.45 16.76 -64.10
N ASP A 733 -18.18 17.13 -64.30
CA ASP A 733 -17.26 16.62 -65.33
C ASP A 733 -17.66 16.85 -66.80
N MET A 734 -18.84 17.41 -67.10
CA MET A 734 -19.28 17.75 -68.45
C MET A 734 -19.00 19.22 -68.80
N ARG A 735 -18.67 19.51 -70.07
CA ARG A 735 -18.64 20.90 -70.58
C ARG A 735 -20.05 21.46 -70.75
N GLU A 736 -20.27 22.66 -70.24
CA GLU A 736 -21.57 23.36 -70.17
C GLU A 736 -21.35 24.88 -70.34
N GLY A 737 -22.39 25.70 -70.40
CA GLY A 737 -22.27 27.16 -70.35
C GLY A 737 -21.58 27.75 -71.59
N THR A 738 -20.54 28.56 -71.39
CA THR A 738 -19.71 29.12 -72.48
C THR A 738 -18.27 28.61 -72.44
N GLY A 739 -17.68 28.35 -73.62
CA GLY A 739 -16.32 27.82 -73.69
C GLY A 739 -15.70 27.76 -75.09
N THR A 740 -14.38 27.68 -75.11
CA THR A 740 -13.53 27.55 -76.30
C THR A 740 -12.82 26.20 -76.28
N MET A 741 -12.92 25.42 -77.35
CA MET A 741 -12.14 24.20 -77.60
C MET A 741 -11.20 24.43 -78.78
N VAL A 742 -9.91 24.19 -78.61
CA VAL A 742 -8.91 24.14 -79.69
C VAL A 742 -8.41 22.71 -79.79
N TYR A 743 -8.74 22.05 -80.89
CA TYR A 743 -8.37 20.66 -81.17
C TYR A 743 -6.91 20.57 -81.65
N THR A 744 -6.24 19.45 -81.39
CA THR A 744 -4.84 19.21 -81.84
C THR A 744 -4.67 19.22 -83.35
N ASN A 745 -5.74 19.01 -84.13
CA ASN A 745 -5.75 19.16 -85.58
C ASN A 745 -5.94 20.61 -86.07
N GLY A 746 -5.92 21.62 -85.18
CA GLY A 746 -6.04 23.05 -85.49
C GLY A 746 -7.48 23.57 -85.65
N LYS A 747 -8.50 22.70 -85.60
CA LYS A 747 -9.92 23.11 -85.55
C LYS A 747 -10.22 23.81 -84.23
N ALA A 748 -11.07 24.83 -84.24
CA ALA A 748 -11.50 25.51 -83.01
C ALA A 748 -13.01 25.73 -82.96
N TYR A 749 -13.63 25.56 -81.78
CA TYR A 749 -15.01 25.97 -81.49
C TYR A 749 -15.02 26.98 -80.35
N LYS A 750 -15.78 28.08 -80.50
CA LYS A 750 -16.00 29.09 -79.46
C LYS A 750 -17.49 29.44 -79.44
N GLY A 751 -18.18 29.09 -78.36
CA GLY A 751 -19.63 29.27 -78.26
C GLY A 751 -20.22 28.69 -76.99
N SER A 752 -21.53 28.47 -76.98
CA SER A 752 -22.19 27.75 -75.89
C SER A 752 -22.01 26.23 -75.99
N TRP A 753 -22.07 25.57 -74.83
CA TRP A 753 -21.92 24.13 -74.66
C TRP A 753 -23.05 23.59 -73.79
N LYS A 754 -23.43 22.33 -74.02
CA LYS A 754 -24.40 21.63 -73.20
C LYS A 754 -24.11 20.14 -73.19
N ARG A 755 -23.80 19.59 -72.02
CA ARG A 755 -23.47 18.17 -71.80
C ARG A 755 -22.49 17.64 -72.85
N ASP A 756 -21.34 18.32 -72.95
CA ASP A 756 -20.24 18.04 -73.89
C ASP A 756 -20.49 18.27 -75.38
N LEU A 757 -21.69 18.71 -75.78
CA LEU A 757 -22.04 19.01 -77.17
C LEU A 757 -22.07 20.52 -77.43
N TYR A 758 -21.78 20.94 -78.66
CA TYR A 758 -22.01 22.32 -79.09
C TYR A 758 -23.51 22.64 -79.04
N HIS A 759 -23.85 23.79 -78.49
CA HIS A 759 -25.23 24.24 -78.32
C HIS A 759 -25.32 25.77 -78.42
N GLY A 760 -26.54 26.33 -78.57
CA GLY A 760 -26.74 27.78 -78.60
C GLY A 760 -26.00 28.46 -79.76
N GLN A 761 -25.50 29.67 -79.55
CA GLN A 761 -24.71 30.40 -80.54
C GLN A 761 -23.22 29.99 -80.45
N GLY A 762 -22.56 29.79 -81.59
CA GLY A 762 -21.15 29.44 -81.62
C GLY A 762 -20.45 29.52 -82.98
N THR A 763 -19.18 29.92 -82.94
CA THR A 763 -18.26 29.92 -84.07
C THR A 763 -17.46 28.63 -84.10
N LEU A 764 -17.41 27.96 -85.25
CA LEU A 764 -16.53 26.83 -85.53
C LEU A 764 -15.58 27.17 -86.69
N THR A 765 -14.29 27.28 -86.40
CA THR A 765 -13.23 27.59 -87.36
C THR A 765 -12.45 26.32 -87.71
N TYR A 766 -12.05 26.20 -88.96
CA TYR A 766 -11.18 25.15 -89.49
C TYR A 766 -9.84 25.77 -89.91
N PRO A 767 -8.70 25.07 -89.75
CA PRO A 767 -7.38 25.61 -90.10
C PRO A 767 -7.07 25.49 -91.60
N SER A 768 -7.75 24.58 -92.29
CA SER A 768 -7.62 24.30 -93.72
C SER A 768 -8.83 23.50 -94.21
N GLY A 769 -9.07 23.52 -95.52
CA GLY A 769 -10.17 22.78 -96.17
C GLY A 769 -10.96 23.65 -97.13
N ILE A 770 -12.25 23.33 -97.29
CA ILE A 770 -13.19 24.10 -98.13
C ILE A 770 -13.85 25.22 -97.30
N ILE A 771 -14.31 24.89 -96.09
CA ILE A 771 -14.94 25.82 -95.14
C ILE A 771 -13.84 26.47 -94.29
N GLU A 772 -13.84 27.80 -94.19
CA GLU A 772 -13.03 28.56 -93.24
C GLU A 772 -13.69 28.53 -91.86
N CYS A 773 -14.93 29.01 -91.75
CA CYS A 773 -15.67 28.99 -90.50
C CYS A 773 -17.19 28.90 -90.69
N TYR A 774 -17.88 28.49 -89.62
CA TYR A 774 -19.33 28.64 -89.44
C TYR A 774 -19.59 29.49 -88.19
N ILE A 775 -20.53 30.43 -88.26
CA ILE A 775 -20.97 31.29 -87.16
C ILE A 775 -22.50 31.20 -87.11
N GLY A 776 -23.08 30.64 -86.05
CA GLY A 776 -24.54 30.53 -85.93
C GLY A 776 -25.01 29.55 -84.86
N GLU A 777 -26.25 29.08 -85.01
CA GLU A 777 -26.89 28.22 -84.02
C GLU A 777 -26.48 26.74 -84.10
N TRP A 778 -26.38 26.13 -82.92
CA TRP A 778 -26.01 24.74 -82.70
C TRP A 778 -27.03 24.03 -81.81
N VAL A 779 -27.40 22.81 -82.20
CA VAL A 779 -28.18 21.89 -81.37
C VAL A 779 -27.50 20.53 -81.42
N ASN A 780 -27.03 20.05 -80.27
CA ASN A 780 -26.40 18.73 -80.09
C ASN A 780 -25.30 18.47 -81.13
N GLN A 781 -24.34 19.39 -81.25
CA GLN A 781 -23.22 19.35 -82.20
C GLN A 781 -23.60 19.41 -83.70
N LYS A 782 -24.86 19.74 -84.04
CA LYS A 782 -25.32 20.01 -85.41
C LYS A 782 -25.64 21.49 -85.60
N ARG A 783 -25.28 22.03 -86.78
CA ARG A 783 -25.73 23.35 -87.24
C ARG A 783 -27.25 23.36 -87.38
N TYR A 784 -27.89 24.40 -86.84
CA TYR A 784 -29.33 24.60 -86.77
C TYR A 784 -29.63 26.10 -86.97
N GLY A 785 -30.91 26.50 -86.93
CA GLY A 785 -31.31 27.90 -86.80
C GLY A 785 -30.83 28.79 -87.95
N SER A 786 -30.39 30.00 -87.65
CA SER A 786 -29.70 30.88 -88.60
C SER A 786 -28.18 30.78 -88.45
N GLY A 787 -27.44 30.93 -89.55
CA GLY A 787 -25.99 31.04 -89.50
C GLY A 787 -25.32 31.46 -90.80
N ILE A 788 -24.05 31.82 -90.68
CA ILE A 788 -23.14 32.22 -91.76
C ILE A 788 -22.07 31.13 -91.90
N LEU A 789 -21.79 30.71 -93.13
CA LEU A 789 -20.75 29.74 -93.48
C LEU A 789 -19.79 30.40 -94.48
N ARG A 790 -18.54 30.62 -94.05
CA ARG A 790 -17.47 31.20 -94.88
C ARG A 790 -16.58 30.10 -95.45
N PHE A 791 -16.10 30.30 -96.66
CA PHE A 791 -15.26 29.37 -97.41
C PHE A 791 -13.87 29.97 -97.68
N PHE A 792 -12.83 29.12 -97.75
CA PHE A 792 -11.45 29.57 -97.93
C PHE A 792 -11.18 30.23 -99.29
N ASN A 793 -12.10 30.11 -100.26
CA ASN A 793 -12.06 30.82 -101.55
C ASN A 793 -12.69 32.23 -101.50
N GLY A 794 -13.19 32.66 -100.34
CA GLY A 794 -13.87 33.94 -100.14
C GLY A 794 -15.39 33.89 -100.30
N ASP A 795 -15.97 32.75 -100.69
CA ASP A 795 -17.44 32.61 -100.75
C ASP A 795 -18.07 32.62 -99.34
N MET A 796 -19.34 33.01 -99.27
CA MET A 796 -20.12 33.06 -98.04
C MET A 796 -21.58 32.67 -98.28
N TYR A 797 -22.09 31.69 -97.52
CA TYR A 797 -23.53 31.43 -97.40
C TYR A 797 -24.06 32.02 -96.10
N GLU A 798 -25.19 32.73 -96.16
CA GLU A 798 -25.94 33.20 -94.98
C GLU A 798 -27.39 32.74 -95.09
N GLY A 799 -27.89 31.99 -94.10
CA GLY A 799 -29.24 31.44 -94.17
C GLY A 799 -29.56 30.45 -93.06
N HIS A 800 -30.65 29.71 -93.25
CA HIS A 800 -31.10 28.73 -92.27
C HIS A 800 -30.45 27.35 -92.43
N PHE A 801 -30.27 26.66 -91.30
CA PHE A 801 -29.68 25.33 -91.21
C PHE A 801 -30.57 24.36 -90.44
N LYS A 802 -30.54 23.08 -90.84
CA LYS A 802 -31.17 21.98 -90.09
C LYS A 802 -30.36 20.70 -90.26
N ASP A 803 -30.02 20.04 -89.16
CA ASP A 803 -29.25 18.79 -89.13
C ASP A 803 -27.98 18.84 -90.02
N ASN A 804 -27.19 19.92 -89.87
CA ASN A 804 -25.99 20.20 -90.67
C ASN A 804 -26.20 20.50 -92.17
N ARG A 805 -27.44 20.57 -92.67
CA ARG A 805 -27.77 20.92 -94.07
C ARG A 805 -28.34 22.33 -94.17
N PHE A 806 -28.23 22.96 -95.34
CA PHE A 806 -28.99 24.17 -95.67
C PHE A 806 -30.50 23.87 -95.63
N HIS A 807 -31.31 24.82 -95.17
CA HIS A 807 -32.75 24.69 -95.02
C HIS A 807 -33.42 26.06 -95.20
N GLY A 808 -34.71 26.11 -95.55
CA GLY A 808 -35.43 27.38 -95.72
C GLY A 808 -34.79 28.32 -96.74
N THR A 809 -34.76 29.61 -96.41
CA THR A 809 -34.16 30.68 -97.22
C THR A 809 -32.71 30.98 -96.81
N GLY A 810 -31.91 31.43 -97.77
CA GLY A 810 -30.55 31.92 -97.58
C GLY A 810 -29.97 32.53 -98.86
N SER A 811 -28.88 33.27 -98.72
CA SER A 811 -28.11 33.90 -99.79
C SER A 811 -26.73 33.25 -99.92
N TYR A 812 -26.15 33.24 -101.13
CA TYR A 812 -24.80 32.72 -101.38
C TYR A 812 -24.01 33.76 -102.19
N SER A 813 -23.13 34.50 -101.50
CA SER A 813 -22.22 35.45 -102.14
C SER A 813 -20.92 34.77 -102.52
N PHE A 814 -20.46 35.01 -103.74
CA PHE A 814 -19.18 34.54 -104.24
C PHE A 814 -18.06 35.52 -103.86
N GLY A 815 -16.85 35.00 -103.62
CA GLY A 815 -15.67 35.81 -103.24
C GLY A 815 -15.22 36.84 -104.30
N ASN A 816 -15.84 36.84 -105.48
CA ASN A 816 -15.64 37.84 -106.54
C ASN A 816 -16.58 39.06 -106.45
N GLY A 817 -17.48 39.10 -105.46
CA GLY A 817 -18.40 40.23 -105.23
C GLY A 817 -19.80 40.09 -105.85
N ASN A 818 -20.10 38.98 -106.54
CA ASN A 818 -21.47 38.67 -106.98
C ASN A 818 -22.26 37.99 -105.86
N SER A 819 -23.53 38.39 -105.67
CA SER A 819 -24.45 37.94 -104.61
C SER A 819 -25.70 37.24 -105.16
#